data_AF-A0ABD1J3W1-F1
#
_entry.id   AF-A0ABD1J3W1-F1
#
_cell.length_a   1.000
_cell.length_b   1.000
_cell.length_c   1.000
_cell.angle_alpha   90.00
_cell.angle_beta   90.00
_cell.angle_gamma   90.00
#
_symmetry.space_group_name_H-M   'P 1'
#
loop_
_entity.id
_entity.type
_entity.pdbx_description
1 polymer ?
#
loop_
_entity_poly.entity_id
_entity_poly.type
_entity_poly.pdbx_seq_one_letter_code
_entity_poly.pdbx_strand_id
1 'polypeptide(L)'
;MALLGSILGWAGYLVLILFAVILVAFVGFLLYVKYIHLKYDHIPGPPRDNFLFGHMPTILSDSRTPGRHINERFLEWTEKYGPVCRINSLHSVFLIVSCPEATKEILMSPKYSKDPFVYKRLFSLFGTRFLGTGLVTAMDHDLWYKQRRIMDPAFSSVYLRGLITTFNERAERLMTKLNEFADSQESVHMHKMINSFTMDIITKVAFGVDLDLLNVSDSPFPQAIETCLKGMIYYIRDPMFEYLSKNKRVVQETREACRLLRRTGATWINQRKKAVQNGEDVPMDILTQILKSAEENKKDDDEEVMLDNFVTFFIAGQETTANQIAFAIMELGRHPEILQRLQEEVDEVLGVKQEITNEDLGRLTYLNQVLKETLRLYPTAPGTSRWLAEDMVIDGVNVPGGCAVVFSSYVCSRLERFFKDPLTFDPERFHVNAPKPYFCYFPFALGPRSCLGQNFSQMEAKVAMAKLLQRFDFSLVPGQSFEILDTGTLRPESGVICTVKQRSIAFLGFLLYVKYIHLKYDHIPGPPRDNFLFGHMPTILSDSRTPGRHINERFLEWTEKYGPVCRINSLHSVFLIVSCPEATKEILMSPKYSKDPFVYKRLFSLFGTRFLGTGLVTAMDHDLWYKQRRIMDPAFSSVYLRGLITTFNERAERLMTKLNEFADSQESVHMHKMINSFTMDIITKVAFGVDLDLLNVSDSPFPQAIETCLKGMIYYIRDPMFEYLSKNKRVVQETREACRLLRRTGATWINQRKKAVQNGEDVPMDILTQILKSAEENKKDDDEEVMLDNFVTFFIAGQETTANQIAFAIMELGRHPEILQRLQEEVDEVLGVKQEITNEDLGRLTYLNQVLKETLRLYPTAPGTSRWLAEDMVIDGVNVPGGCAVLFSSYVCSRLERFFKDPLTFDPERFHVNAPKPYFCYFPFALGPRSCLGQNFSQMEAKVAMAKLLQRFDFSLVPGQSFEILDTGTLRPESGVICTVKQRSSA
;
A
#
# COMPACT_ATOMS: atom_id res chain seq x y z
N MET A 1 46.65 29.40 83.73
CA MET A 1 46.79 30.33 82.58
C MET A 1 48.06 30.09 81.75
N ALA A 2 49.25 29.98 82.34
CA ALA A 2 50.50 29.74 81.60
C ALA A 2 50.51 28.43 80.75
N LEU A 3 49.93 27.34 81.25
CA LEU A 3 49.83 26.07 80.51
C LEU A 3 48.93 26.18 79.27
N LEU A 4 47.83 26.93 79.37
CA LEU A 4 46.88 27.15 78.27
C LEU A 4 47.49 28.02 77.16
N GLY A 5 48.29 29.03 77.54
CA GLY A 5 49.03 29.88 76.60
C GLY A 5 50.12 29.11 75.84
N SER A 6 50.81 28.17 76.52
CA SER A 6 51.77 27.26 75.87
C SER A 6 51.09 26.33 74.87
N ILE A 7 49.97 25.68 75.26
CA ILE A 7 49.20 24.77 74.39
C ILE A 7 48.65 25.51 73.16
N LEU A 8 48.10 26.71 73.34
CA LEU A 8 47.61 27.55 72.22
C LEU A 8 48.76 27.99 71.29
N GLY A 9 49.94 28.27 71.84
CA GLY A 9 51.16 28.54 71.07
C GLY A 9 51.58 27.35 70.22
N TRP A 10 51.69 26.15 70.81
CA TRP A 10 52.01 24.91 70.08
C TRP A 10 50.95 24.54 69.04
N ALA A 11 49.67 24.75 69.34
CA ALA A 11 48.59 24.58 68.37
C ALA A 11 48.71 25.57 67.19
N GLY A 12 49.06 26.83 67.45
CA GLY A 12 49.34 27.82 66.41
C GLY A 12 50.53 27.43 65.52
N TYR A 13 51.63 26.94 66.11
CA TYR A 13 52.77 26.42 65.35
C TYR A 13 52.39 25.19 64.51
N LEU A 14 51.59 24.27 65.05
CA LEU A 14 51.09 23.10 64.30
C LEU A 14 50.23 23.51 63.11
N VAL A 15 49.35 24.50 63.27
CA VAL A 15 48.53 25.04 62.16
C VAL A 15 49.41 25.70 61.10
N LEU A 16 50.43 26.47 61.50
CA LEU A 16 51.37 27.08 60.56
C LEU A 16 52.22 26.04 59.81
N ILE A 17 52.69 25.00 60.49
CA ILE A 17 53.41 23.88 59.87
C ILE A 17 52.49 23.15 58.90
N LEU A 18 51.25 22.85 59.28
CA LEU A 18 50.27 22.22 58.41
C LEU A 18 49.99 23.07 57.17
N PHE A 19 49.81 24.38 57.35
CA PHE A 19 49.62 25.32 56.24
C PHE A 19 50.85 25.38 55.31
N ALA A 20 52.06 25.41 55.87
CA ALA A 20 53.29 25.38 55.09
C ALA A 20 53.44 24.07 54.30
N VAL A 21 53.11 22.92 54.91
CA VAL A 21 53.10 21.62 54.23
C VAL A 21 52.08 21.60 53.10
N ILE A 22 50.87 22.10 53.32
CA ILE A 22 49.82 22.22 52.28
C ILE A 22 50.28 23.14 51.16
N LEU A 23 50.91 24.28 51.47
CA LEU A 23 51.41 25.23 50.48
C LEU A 23 52.54 24.62 49.64
N VAL A 24 53.51 23.94 50.27
CA VAL A 24 54.59 23.23 49.56
C VAL A 24 54.02 22.14 48.66
N ALA A 25 53.06 21.35 49.16
CA ALA A 25 52.37 20.34 48.37
C ALA A 25 51.60 20.96 47.19
N PHE A 26 50.93 22.09 47.40
CA PHE A 26 50.21 22.81 46.35
C PHE A 26 51.16 23.38 45.29
N VAL A 27 52.28 24.00 45.68
CA VAL A 27 53.30 24.48 44.74
C VAL A 27 53.92 23.29 43.97
N GLY A 28 54.24 22.20 44.65
CA GLY A 28 54.71 20.96 44.01
C GLY A 28 53.70 20.42 42.99
N PHE A 29 52.41 20.46 43.32
CA PHE A 29 51.33 20.09 42.40
C PHE A 29 51.23 21.04 41.20
N LEU A 30 51.38 22.36 41.38
CA LEU A 30 51.42 23.32 40.27
C LEU A 30 52.61 23.09 39.34
N LEU A 31 53.78 22.77 39.89
CA LEU A 31 54.97 22.40 39.11
C LEU A 31 54.74 21.09 38.34
N TYR A 32 54.09 20.11 38.97
CA TYR A 32 53.67 18.88 38.30
C TYR A 32 52.69 19.14 37.15
N VAL A 33 51.66 19.97 37.36
CA VAL A 33 50.73 20.38 36.29
C VAL A 33 51.47 21.08 35.15
N LYS A 34 52.41 22.00 35.46
CA LYS A 34 53.26 22.65 34.46
C LYS A 34 54.09 21.64 33.67
N TYR A 35 54.69 20.65 34.34
CA TYR A 35 55.43 19.57 33.69
C TYR A 35 54.54 18.76 32.74
N ILE A 36 53.34 18.40 33.17
CA ILE A 36 52.37 17.71 32.32
C ILE A 36 51.99 18.57 31.10
N HIS A 37 51.77 19.87 31.28
CA HIS A 37 51.50 20.76 30.15
C HIS A 37 52.65 20.75 29.14
N LEU A 38 53.89 20.96 29.60
CA LEU A 38 55.07 20.92 28.72
C LEU A 38 55.22 19.58 28.01
N LYS A 39 54.93 18.45 28.69
CA LYS A 39 55.01 17.11 28.13
C LYS A 39 54.05 16.87 26.96
N TYR A 40 52.88 17.52 26.94
CA TYR A 40 51.82 17.28 25.94
C TYR A 40 51.46 18.52 25.11
N ASP A 41 52.17 19.65 25.27
CA ASP A 41 51.86 20.92 24.59
C ASP A 41 52.14 20.91 23.09
N HIS A 42 52.98 19.98 22.62
CA HIS A 42 53.22 19.77 21.19
C HIS A 42 52.09 19.06 20.46
N ILE A 43 51.15 18.42 21.19
CA ILE A 43 49.99 17.76 20.59
C ILE A 43 48.90 18.80 20.29
N PRO A 44 48.35 18.84 19.06
CA PRO A 44 47.26 19.75 18.71
C PRO A 44 46.07 19.66 19.67
N GLY A 45 45.42 20.78 19.95
CA GLY A 45 44.22 20.83 20.76
C GLY A 45 43.78 22.24 21.12
N PRO A 46 42.60 22.40 21.75
CA PRO A 46 42.12 23.69 22.21
C PRO A 46 43.08 24.35 23.21
N PRO A 47 43.08 25.70 23.26
CA PRO A 47 43.69 26.42 24.36
C PRO A 47 42.94 26.10 25.65
N ARG A 48 43.67 25.96 26.75
CA ARG A 48 43.10 25.68 28.08
C ARG A 48 42.34 26.90 28.58
N ASP A 49 41.16 26.69 29.15
CA ASP A 49 40.38 27.76 29.80
C ASP A 49 41.10 28.27 31.05
N ASN A 50 41.79 27.38 31.74
CA ASN A 50 42.46 27.67 33.00
C ASN A 50 43.73 26.82 33.15
N PHE A 51 44.77 27.39 33.77
CA PHE A 51 46.02 26.67 34.04
C PHE A 51 45.82 25.44 34.93
N LEU A 52 45.01 25.52 35.98
CA LEU A 52 44.82 24.41 36.92
C LEU A 52 43.75 23.43 36.44
N PHE A 53 42.63 23.95 35.92
CA PHE A 53 41.45 23.14 35.58
C PHE A 53 41.40 22.66 34.13
N GLY A 54 42.34 23.06 33.27
CA GLY A 54 42.35 22.68 31.87
C GLY A 54 41.10 23.18 31.14
N HIS A 55 40.35 22.26 30.54
CA HIS A 55 39.11 22.56 29.79
C HIS A 55 37.83 22.23 30.58
N MET A 56 37.95 21.97 31.89
CA MET A 56 36.77 21.69 32.71
C MET A 56 35.72 22.82 32.65
N PRO A 57 36.07 24.13 32.70
CA PRO A 57 35.06 25.19 32.60
C PRO A 57 34.20 25.10 31.35
N THR A 58 34.79 24.88 30.18
CA THR A 58 34.06 24.67 28.92
C THR A 58 33.20 23.41 28.97
N ILE A 59 33.74 22.27 29.43
CA ILE A 59 32.99 21.01 29.53
C ILE A 59 31.77 21.12 30.48
N LEU A 60 31.93 21.83 31.58
CA LEU A 60 30.86 22.08 32.56
C LEU A 60 29.84 23.10 32.04
N SER A 61 30.29 24.09 31.26
CA SER A 61 29.40 25.04 30.60
C SER A 61 28.50 24.33 29.61
N ASP A 62 29.07 23.52 28.71
CA ASP A 62 28.30 22.76 27.73
C ASP A 62 27.28 21.83 28.39
N SER A 63 27.67 21.16 29.48
CA SER A 63 26.75 20.28 30.24
C SER A 63 25.59 21.01 30.91
N ARG A 64 25.62 22.35 31.00
CA ARG A 64 24.54 23.19 31.55
C ARG A 64 23.74 23.91 30.47
N THR A 65 24.21 23.92 29.23
CA THR A 65 23.54 24.56 28.10
C THR A 65 22.56 23.56 27.46
N PRO A 66 21.25 23.87 27.40
CA PRO A 66 20.29 23.02 26.70
C PRO A 66 20.71 22.75 25.26
N GLY A 67 20.51 21.52 24.78
CA GLY A 67 20.89 21.10 23.43
C GLY A 67 22.40 21.00 23.18
N ARG A 68 23.26 21.17 24.19
CA ARG A 68 24.71 20.92 24.05
C ARG A 68 25.15 19.73 24.86
N HIS A 69 26.03 18.92 24.26
CA HIS A 69 26.67 17.82 24.97
C HIS A 69 28.14 17.63 24.60
N ILE A 70 28.90 16.94 25.45
CA ILE A 70 30.36 16.82 25.32
C ILE A 70 30.81 16.21 23.97
N ASN A 71 30.01 15.33 23.37
CA ASN A 71 30.37 14.71 22.09
C ASN A 71 30.34 15.69 20.90
N GLU A 72 29.53 16.76 20.95
CA GLU A 72 29.55 17.83 19.95
C GLU A 72 30.82 18.65 20.10
N ARG A 73 31.19 18.98 21.34
CA ARG A 73 32.46 19.65 21.61
C ARG A 73 33.65 18.85 21.10
N PHE A 74 33.60 17.53 21.27
CA PHE A 74 34.62 16.62 20.75
C PHE A 74 34.69 16.62 19.23
N LEU A 75 33.53 16.71 18.55
CA LEU A 75 33.46 16.84 17.09
C LEU A 75 34.09 18.18 16.65
N GLU A 76 33.64 19.30 17.21
CA GLU A 76 34.15 20.64 16.87
C GLU A 76 35.67 20.74 17.06
N TRP A 77 36.19 20.17 18.15
CA TRP A 77 37.63 20.16 18.40
C TRP A 77 38.39 19.22 17.45
N THR A 78 37.80 18.10 17.07
CA THR A 78 38.41 17.19 16.09
C THR A 78 38.46 17.83 14.70
N GLU A 79 37.41 18.54 14.29
CA GLU A 79 37.37 19.27 13.01
C GLU A 79 38.39 20.41 12.98
N LYS A 80 38.53 21.12 14.11
CA LYS A 80 39.41 22.29 14.20
C LYS A 80 40.89 21.95 14.37
N TYR A 81 41.21 20.97 15.22
CA TYR A 81 42.59 20.65 15.62
C TYR A 81 43.13 19.36 15.01
N GLY A 82 42.28 18.62 14.29
CA GLY A 82 42.66 17.42 13.56
C GLY A 82 42.42 16.11 14.33
N PRO A 83 42.87 14.98 13.75
CA PRO A 83 42.51 13.63 14.18
C PRO A 83 43.08 13.17 15.51
N VAL A 84 44.07 13.89 16.07
CA VAL A 84 44.66 13.66 17.38
C VAL A 84 44.56 14.96 18.16
N CYS A 85 43.53 15.06 19.00
CA CYS A 85 43.21 16.29 19.72
C CYS A 85 43.36 16.10 21.24
N ARG A 86 44.20 16.93 21.87
CA ARG A 86 44.49 16.90 23.30
C ARG A 86 43.53 17.73 24.14
N ILE A 87 43.01 17.10 25.19
CA ILE A 87 42.19 17.73 26.23
C ILE A 87 42.80 17.49 27.60
N ASN A 88 42.90 18.55 28.39
CA ASN A 88 43.25 18.53 29.80
C ASN A 88 42.02 18.62 30.70
N SER A 89 41.96 17.79 31.73
CA SER A 89 41.09 17.94 32.90
C SER A 89 41.94 17.80 34.15
N LEU A 90 42.16 18.91 34.87
CA LEU A 90 43.24 19.02 35.86
C LEU A 90 44.59 18.59 35.25
N HIS A 91 45.37 17.78 35.98
CA HIS A 91 46.61 17.16 35.51
C HIS A 91 46.40 15.95 34.57
N SER A 92 45.15 15.50 34.36
CA SER A 92 44.85 14.35 33.51
C SER A 92 44.77 14.78 32.04
N VAL A 93 45.33 13.95 31.15
CA VAL A 93 45.37 14.20 29.71
C VAL A 93 44.56 13.13 28.97
N PHE A 94 43.69 13.59 28.09
CA PHE A 94 42.85 12.78 27.21
C PHE A 94 43.15 13.14 25.77
N LEU A 95 43.23 12.15 24.90
CA LEU A 95 43.41 12.34 23.46
C LEU A 95 42.16 11.84 22.75
N ILE A 96 41.41 12.73 22.10
CA ILE A 96 40.39 12.30 21.16
C ILE A 96 41.11 11.86 19.90
N VAL A 97 40.89 10.61 19.51
CA VAL A 97 41.48 10.02 18.32
C VAL A 97 40.39 9.62 17.35
N SER A 98 40.50 10.13 16.12
CA SER A 98 39.65 9.77 14.98
C SER A 98 40.47 9.21 13.81
N CYS A 99 41.62 8.61 14.11
CA CYS A 99 42.49 7.91 13.16
C CYS A 99 42.07 6.43 13.04
N PRO A 100 41.73 5.92 11.84
CA PRO A 100 41.33 4.52 11.62
C PRO A 100 42.41 3.51 12.03
N GLU A 101 43.67 3.79 11.73
CA GLU A 101 44.81 2.91 11.99
C GLU A 101 45.02 2.73 13.49
N ALA A 102 44.99 3.83 14.25
CA ALA A 102 45.06 3.79 15.70
C ALA A 102 43.82 3.14 16.32
N THR A 103 42.63 3.36 15.74
CA THR A 103 41.40 2.68 16.18
C THR A 103 41.54 1.17 16.02
N LYS A 104 42.04 0.70 14.87
CA LYS A 104 42.34 -0.71 14.62
C LYS A 104 43.38 -1.24 15.60
N GLU A 105 44.53 -0.59 15.71
CA GLU A 105 45.64 -1.06 16.53
C GLU A 105 45.27 -1.14 18.02
N ILE A 106 44.65 -0.10 18.55
CA ILE A 106 44.38 0.03 19.98
C ILE A 106 43.13 -0.75 20.39
N LEU A 107 42.03 -0.68 19.62
CA LEU A 107 40.79 -1.37 20.02
C LEU A 107 40.81 -2.86 19.71
N MET A 108 41.53 -3.32 18.67
CA MET A 108 41.64 -4.75 18.34
C MET A 108 42.67 -5.49 19.20
N SER A 109 43.46 -4.77 20.00
CA SER A 109 44.52 -5.36 20.83
C SER A 109 44.09 -5.53 22.29
N PRO A 110 44.41 -6.67 22.94
CA PRO A 110 44.21 -6.84 24.39
C PRO A 110 45.23 -6.06 25.23
N LYS A 111 46.32 -5.55 24.63
CA LYS A 111 47.41 -4.82 25.31
C LYS A 111 46.90 -3.60 26.07
N TYR A 112 45.93 -2.88 25.50
CA TYR A 112 45.47 -1.61 26.02
C TYR A 112 44.29 -1.82 26.97
N SER A 113 44.49 -1.54 28.26
CA SER A 113 43.45 -1.63 29.28
C SER A 113 42.46 -0.46 29.18
N LYS A 114 41.35 -0.56 29.93
CA LYS A 114 40.41 0.56 30.10
C LYS A 114 41.10 1.71 30.85
N ASP A 115 40.77 2.97 30.51
CA ASP A 115 41.44 4.10 31.14
C ASP A 115 41.10 4.21 32.64
N PRO A 116 42.08 4.41 33.54
CA PRO A 116 41.80 4.45 34.97
C PRO A 116 40.94 5.62 35.42
N PHE A 117 40.90 6.73 34.68
CA PHE A 117 40.19 7.94 35.11
C PHE A 117 38.68 7.78 35.05
N VAL A 118 38.16 7.30 33.92
CA VAL A 118 36.74 7.06 33.72
C VAL A 118 36.32 5.81 34.49
N TYR A 119 37.02 4.70 34.28
CA TYR A 119 36.54 3.40 34.76
C TYR A 119 36.66 3.21 36.28
N LYS A 120 37.58 3.91 36.99
CA LYS A 120 37.54 3.96 38.47
C LYS A 120 36.35 4.74 39.02
N ARG A 121 35.82 5.72 38.27
CA ARG A 121 34.58 6.43 38.64
C ARG A 121 33.32 5.65 38.29
N LEU A 122 33.40 4.70 37.36
CA LEU A 122 32.30 3.77 37.08
C LEU A 122 32.20 2.66 38.12
N PHE A 123 33.32 2.31 38.77
CA PHE A 123 33.36 1.37 39.89
C PHE A 123 32.43 1.82 41.03
N SER A 124 32.46 3.10 41.42
CA SER A 124 31.61 3.69 42.45
C SER A 124 31.09 5.07 42.07
N LEU A 125 29.81 5.33 42.30
CA LEU A 125 29.19 6.65 42.11
C LEU A 125 29.10 7.35 43.47
N PHE A 126 29.78 8.50 43.59
CA PHE A 126 29.79 9.31 44.82
C PHE A 126 30.11 8.50 46.09
N GLY A 127 31.10 7.60 46.00
CA GLY A 127 31.52 6.73 47.11
C GLY A 127 30.63 5.51 47.39
N THR A 128 29.55 5.29 46.62
CA THR A 128 28.75 4.05 46.68
C THR A 128 29.12 3.12 45.54
N ARG A 129 29.45 1.86 45.83
CA ARG A 129 29.77 0.86 44.78
C ARG A 129 28.60 0.74 43.80
N PHE A 130 28.90 0.80 42.51
CA PHE A 130 27.91 0.81 41.44
C PHE A 130 28.12 -0.38 40.49
N LEU A 131 28.97 -0.24 39.46
CA LEU A 131 29.36 -1.34 38.56
C LEU A 131 30.54 -2.16 39.10
N GLY A 132 31.24 -1.67 40.11
CA GLY A 132 32.40 -2.34 40.72
C GLY A 132 33.40 -2.86 39.70
N THR A 133 33.80 -4.13 39.80
CA THR A 133 34.68 -4.85 38.86
C THR A 133 33.88 -5.74 37.89
N GLY A 134 32.72 -5.27 37.45
CA GLY A 134 31.92 -5.95 36.43
C GLY A 134 32.59 -5.94 35.06
N LEU A 135 32.03 -6.72 34.12
CA LEU A 135 32.62 -6.96 32.80
C LEU A 135 33.00 -5.68 32.03
N VAL A 136 32.26 -4.58 32.21
CA VAL A 136 32.51 -3.30 31.52
C VAL A 136 33.62 -2.47 32.16
N THR A 137 33.83 -2.60 33.47
CA THR A 137 34.78 -1.80 34.28
C THR A 137 36.06 -2.53 34.65
N ALA A 138 36.13 -3.85 34.45
CA ALA A 138 37.33 -4.65 34.69
C ALA A 138 38.52 -4.15 33.85
N MET A 139 39.46 -3.44 34.48
CA MET A 139 40.68 -2.93 33.83
C MET A 139 41.75 -4.03 33.65
N ASP A 140 41.80 -4.98 34.57
CA ASP A 140 42.68 -6.14 34.51
C ASP A 140 42.26 -7.06 33.35
N HIS A 141 43.22 -7.55 32.56
CA HIS A 141 42.92 -8.37 31.40
C HIS A 141 42.48 -9.77 31.79
N ASP A 142 43.15 -10.40 32.74
CA ASP A 142 42.91 -11.80 33.10
C ASP A 142 41.56 -11.96 33.80
N LEU A 143 41.24 -11.05 34.72
CA LEU A 143 39.92 -10.98 35.37
C LEU A 143 38.81 -10.81 34.32
N TRP A 144 38.97 -9.83 33.43
CA TRP A 144 37.99 -9.58 32.38
C TRP A 144 37.84 -10.77 31.44
N TYR A 145 38.95 -11.36 31.00
CA TYR A 145 38.94 -12.48 30.06
C TYR A 145 38.26 -13.70 30.68
N LYS A 146 38.53 -13.97 31.97
CA LYS A 146 37.82 -15.01 32.72
C LYS A 146 36.31 -14.74 32.77
N GLN A 147 35.91 -13.54 33.19
CA GLN A 147 34.48 -13.16 33.22
C GLN A 147 33.85 -13.28 31.83
N ARG A 148 34.50 -12.79 30.77
CA ARG A 148 34.02 -12.83 29.39
C ARG A 148 33.79 -14.27 28.92
N ARG A 149 34.79 -15.13 29.08
CA ARG A 149 34.73 -16.55 28.70
C ARG A 149 33.59 -17.30 29.39
N ILE A 150 33.32 -16.99 30.66
CA ILE A 150 32.23 -17.61 31.42
C ILE A 150 30.86 -17.12 30.95
N MET A 151 30.76 -15.86 30.50
CA MET A 151 29.51 -15.30 29.98
C MET A 151 29.22 -15.70 28.53
N ASP A 152 30.25 -15.97 27.71
CA ASP A 152 30.12 -16.24 26.27
C ASP A 152 29.03 -17.29 25.90
N PRO A 153 28.82 -18.40 26.63
CA PRO A 153 27.77 -19.37 26.32
C PRO A 153 26.35 -18.76 26.32
N ALA A 154 26.06 -17.81 27.21
CA ALA A 154 24.78 -17.11 27.31
C ALA A 154 24.55 -16.08 26.19
N PHE A 155 25.54 -15.89 25.31
CA PHE A 155 25.45 -15.03 24.12
C PHE A 155 25.86 -15.76 22.85
N SER A 156 25.99 -17.10 22.92
CA SER A 156 26.26 -17.93 21.75
C SER A 156 25.11 -17.83 20.73
N SER A 157 25.43 -17.98 19.44
CA SER A 157 24.41 -17.94 18.39
C SER A 157 23.33 -19.03 18.55
N VAL A 158 23.67 -20.16 19.17
CA VAL A 158 22.71 -21.22 19.48
C VAL A 158 21.74 -20.77 20.56
N TYR A 159 22.24 -20.23 21.67
CA TYR A 159 21.40 -19.73 22.76
C TYR A 159 20.50 -18.57 22.29
N LEU A 160 21.06 -17.57 21.61
CA LEU A 160 20.31 -16.40 21.13
C LEU A 160 19.21 -16.76 20.13
N ARG A 161 19.45 -17.72 19.23
CA ARG A 161 18.40 -18.23 18.32
C ARG A 161 17.26 -18.91 19.06
N GLY A 162 17.54 -19.53 20.21
CA GLY A 162 16.53 -20.11 21.09
C GLY A 162 15.65 -19.07 21.81
N LEU A 163 16.10 -17.82 21.91
CA LEU A 163 15.34 -16.73 22.53
C LEU A 163 14.27 -16.12 21.62
N ILE A 164 14.22 -16.51 20.34
CA ILE A 164 13.31 -15.92 19.36
C ILE A 164 11.85 -15.99 19.82
N THR A 165 11.46 -17.07 20.50
CA THR A 165 10.12 -17.23 21.07
C THR A 165 9.85 -16.17 22.15
N THR A 166 10.80 -15.95 23.07
CA THR A 166 10.67 -14.93 24.11
C THR A 166 10.61 -13.52 23.51
N PHE A 167 11.41 -13.22 22.48
CA PHE A 167 11.34 -11.93 21.80
C PHE A 167 9.98 -11.72 21.13
N ASN A 168 9.44 -12.73 20.45
CA ASN A 168 8.11 -12.64 19.86
C ASN A 168 7.03 -12.44 20.91
N GLU A 169 7.03 -13.23 21.99
CA GLU A 169 6.06 -13.13 23.08
C GLU A 169 6.04 -11.72 23.67
N ARG A 170 7.22 -11.16 24.01
CA ARG A 170 7.33 -9.83 24.60
C ARG A 170 6.95 -8.72 23.63
N ALA A 171 7.35 -8.85 22.37
CA ALA A 171 6.98 -7.87 21.35
C ALA A 171 5.48 -7.90 21.09
N GLU A 172 4.84 -9.07 21.24
CA GLU A 172 3.39 -9.20 21.12
C GLU A 172 2.62 -8.50 22.24
N ARG A 173 3.14 -8.54 23.47
CA ARG A 173 2.59 -7.73 24.57
C ARG A 173 2.70 -6.23 24.25
N LEU A 174 3.83 -5.78 23.71
CA LEU A 174 3.99 -4.39 23.25
C LEU A 174 2.98 -4.03 22.15
N MET A 175 2.81 -4.87 21.13
CA MET A 175 1.84 -4.62 20.05
C MET A 175 0.41 -4.61 20.57
N THR A 176 0.06 -5.50 21.50
CA THR A 176 -1.25 -5.54 22.15
C THR A 176 -1.51 -4.24 22.90
N LYS A 177 -0.51 -3.74 23.64
CA LYS A 177 -0.62 -2.48 24.36
C LYS A 177 -0.78 -1.29 23.43
N LEU A 178 -0.04 -1.24 22.32
CA LEU A 178 -0.19 -0.21 21.29
C LEU A 178 -1.55 -0.23 20.62
N ASN A 179 -2.15 -1.42 20.49
CA ASN A 179 -3.49 -1.57 19.91
C ASN A 179 -4.58 -0.88 20.72
N GLU A 180 -4.40 -0.70 22.03
CA GLU A 180 -5.34 0.06 22.88
C GLU A 180 -5.43 1.54 22.49
N PHE A 181 -4.36 2.08 21.88
CA PHE A 181 -4.28 3.47 21.41
C PHE A 181 -4.50 3.60 19.90
N ALA A 182 -4.64 2.47 19.19
CA ALA A 182 -4.84 2.50 17.75
C ALA A 182 -6.19 3.11 17.42
N ASP A 183 -6.21 4.06 16.48
CA ASP A 183 -7.40 4.74 15.96
C ASP A 183 -8.14 5.65 16.98
N SER A 184 -7.67 5.76 18.23
CA SER A 184 -8.22 6.66 19.25
C SER A 184 -7.76 8.12 19.11
N GLN A 185 -6.82 8.40 18.19
CA GLN A 185 -6.09 9.67 18.04
C GLN A 185 -5.28 10.10 19.28
N GLU A 186 -5.21 9.29 20.34
CA GLU A 186 -4.41 9.58 21.51
C GLU A 186 -2.91 9.46 21.21
N SER A 187 -2.12 10.31 21.86
CA SER A 187 -0.67 10.29 21.73
C SER A 187 -0.04 9.25 22.65
N VAL A 188 0.88 8.46 22.11
CA VAL A 188 1.59 7.39 22.80
C VAL A 188 3.06 7.76 23.02
N HIS A 189 3.54 7.68 24.26
CA HIS A 189 4.97 7.82 24.59
C HIS A 189 5.74 6.53 24.21
N MET A 190 6.03 6.36 22.92
CA MET A 190 6.73 5.20 22.36
C MET A 190 8.04 4.90 23.09
N HIS A 191 8.85 5.92 23.40
CA HIS A 191 10.12 5.71 24.10
C HIS A 191 9.94 5.08 25.49
N LYS A 192 8.89 5.46 26.24
CA LYS A 192 8.60 4.86 27.55
C LYS A 192 8.18 3.40 27.41
N MET A 193 7.30 3.10 26.44
CA MET A 193 6.85 1.73 26.19
C MET A 193 7.98 0.81 25.75
N ILE A 194 8.89 1.32 24.92
CA ILE A 194 10.06 0.58 24.45
C ILE A 194 11.02 0.30 25.61
N ASN A 195 11.26 1.26 26.51
CA ASN A 195 12.06 1.01 27.72
C ASN A 195 11.44 -0.08 28.61
N SER A 196 10.12 -0.06 28.81
CA SER A 196 9.44 -1.14 29.54
C SER A 196 9.62 -2.49 28.84
N PHE A 197 9.48 -2.52 27.51
CA PHE A 197 9.63 -3.72 26.69
C PHE A 197 11.05 -4.32 26.76
N THR A 198 12.10 -3.53 26.55
CA THR A 198 13.49 -4.01 26.62
C THR A 198 13.87 -4.43 28.04
N MET A 199 13.33 -3.75 29.06
CA MET A 199 13.54 -4.16 30.44
C MET A 199 12.86 -5.50 30.75
N ASP A 200 11.60 -5.71 30.35
CA ASP A 200 10.92 -6.99 30.51
C ASP A 200 11.67 -8.13 29.80
N ILE A 201 12.25 -7.86 28.63
CA ILE A 201 13.08 -8.83 27.90
C ILE A 201 14.33 -9.17 28.70
N ILE A 202 15.13 -8.17 29.11
CA ILE A 202 16.39 -8.48 29.81
C ILE A 202 16.10 -9.17 31.15
N THR A 203 15.06 -8.77 31.88
CA THR A 203 14.74 -9.43 33.16
C THR A 203 14.29 -10.86 32.96
N LYS A 204 13.48 -11.13 31.93
CA LYS A 204 13.02 -12.48 31.63
C LYS A 204 14.15 -13.36 31.15
N VAL A 205 14.96 -12.88 30.21
CA VAL A 205 16.00 -13.67 29.56
C VAL A 205 17.25 -13.82 30.41
N ALA A 206 17.73 -12.73 31.01
CA ALA A 206 18.99 -12.75 31.76
C ALA A 206 18.82 -13.30 33.18
N PHE A 207 17.67 -13.05 33.81
CA PHE A 207 17.47 -13.29 35.24
C PHE A 207 16.27 -14.20 35.55
N GLY A 208 15.47 -14.57 34.55
CA GLY A 208 14.27 -15.42 34.74
C GLY A 208 13.09 -14.71 35.41
N VAL A 209 13.09 -13.36 35.46
CA VAL A 209 12.09 -12.56 36.17
C VAL A 209 11.16 -11.84 35.19
N ASP A 210 9.85 -12.02 35.36
CA ASP A 210 8.83 -11.28 34.63
C ASP A 210 8.33 -10.10 35.48
N LEU A 211 8.53 -8.87 35.00
CA LEU A 211 8.12 -7.65 35.71
C LEU A 211 6.79 -7.07 35.16
N ASP A 212 6.37 -7.49 33.97
CA ASP A 212 5.17 -7.04 33.26
C ASP A 212 4.99 -5.50 33.22
N LEU A 213 6.08 -4.79 32.89
CA LEU A 213 6.18 -3.32 33.00
C LEU A 213 5.33 -2.54 31.99
N LEU A 214 4.72 -3.23 31.03
CA LEU A 214 3.75 -2.63 30.11
C LEU A 214 2.37 -2.45 30.77
N ASN A 215 2.06 -3.24 31.79
CA ASN A 215 0.79 -3.18 32.54
C ASN A 215 0.97 -2.56 33.93
N VAL A 216 2.16 -2.71 34.53
CA VAL A 216 2.46 -2.19 35.88
C VAL A 216 3.26 -0.88 35.77
N SER A 217 2.65 0.25 36.17
CA SER A 217 3.24 1.59 36.01
C SER A 217 4.28 1.99 37.07
N ASP A 218 4.34 1.29 38.21
CA ASP A 218 4.98 1.80 39.44
C ASP A 218 6.36 1.18 39.73
N SER A 219 6.99 0.56 38.73
CA SER A 219 8.32 -0.01 38.91
C SER A 219 9.37 1.07 39.17
N PRO A 220 10.23 0.92 40.20
CA PRO A 220 11.25 1.91 40.52
C PRO A 220 12.48 1.82 39.60
N PHE A 221 12.60 0.76 38.78
CA PHE A 221 13.81 0.47 38.01
C PHE A 221 14.14 1.47 36.90
N PRO A 222 13.20 1.89 36.00
CA PRO A 222 13.54 2.85 34.95
C PRO A 222 14.11 4.14 35.52
N GLN A 223 13.45 4.69 36.55
CA GLN A 223 13.88 5.91 37.22
C GLN A 223 15.23 5.74 37.93
N ALA A 224 15.46 4.60 38.60
CA ALA A 224 16.71 4.32 39.28
C ALA A 224 17.90 4.23 38.30
N ILE A 225 17.71 3.57 37.15
CA ILE A 225 18.73 3.46 36.10
C ILE A 225 19.05 4.86 35.55
N GLU A 226 18.02 5.63 35.16
CA GLU A 226 18.21 6.99 34.65
C GLU A 226 18.95 7.89 35.66
N THR A 227 18.61 7.77 36.95
CA THR A 227 19.28 8.52 38.04
C THR A 227 20.75 8.13 38.17
N CYS A 228 21.07 6.83 38.09
CA CYS A 228 22.45 6.35 38.12
C CYS A 228 23.27 6.85 36.92
N LEU A 229 22.71 6.82 35.71
CA LEU A 229 23.39 7.26 34.49
C LEU A 229 23.65 8.78 34.50
N LYS A 230 22.66 9.59 34.90
CA LYS A 230 22.87 11.04 35.11
C LYS A 230 23.92 11.31 36.19
N GLY A 231 23.85 10.58 37.31
CA GLY A 231 24.83 10.65 38.39
C GLY A 231 26.25 10.31 37.93
N MET A 232 26.41 9.31 37.07
CA MET A 232 27.67 8.93 36.42
C MET A 232 28.26 10.09 35.61
N ILE A 233 27.45 10.76 34.78
CA ILE A 233 27.93 11.91 34.00
C ILE A 233 28.38 13.06 34.89
N TYR A 234 27.61 13.41 35.91
CA TYR A 234 27.99 14.46 36.87
C TYR A 234 29.30 14.13 37.58
N TYR A 235 29.46 12.87 38.02
CA TYR A 235 30.63 12.43 38.76
C TYR A 235 31.91 12.37 37.89
N ILE A 236 31.77 12.00 36.61
CA ILE A 236 32.91 11.96 35.67
C ILE A 236 33.36 13.36 35.26
N ARG A 237 32.41 14.25 34.94
CA ARG A 237 32.71 15.57 34.36
C ARG A 237 33.12 16.60 35.41
N ASP A 238 32.60 16.50 36.63
CA ASP A 238 32.88 17.42 37.72
C ASP A 238 33.42 16.65 38.95
N PRO A 239 34.75 16.53 39.12
CA PRO A 239 35.37 15.93 40.31
C PRO A 239 34.97 16.60 41.63
N MET A 240 34.45 17.84 41.58
CA MET A 240 34.02 18.59 42.76
C MET A 240 32.52 18.44 43.05
N PHE A 241 31.76 17.75 42.18
CA PHE A 241 30.29 17.73 42.23
C PHE A 241 29.74 17.29 43.58
N GLU A 242 30.36 16.27 44.20
CA GLU A 242 29.90 15.69 45.46
C GLU A 242 30.13 16.56 46.70
N TYR A 243 31.08 17.50 46.61
CA TYR A 243 31.45 18.38 47.71
C TYR A 243 30.63 19.67 47.72
N LEU A 244 29.91 19.99 46.63
CA LEU A 244 29.08 21.18 46.52
C LEU A 244 27.75 20.97 47.27
N SER A 245 27.47 21.84 48.25
CA SER A 245 26.28 21.74 49.12
C SER A 245 24.96 21.70 48.35
N LYS A 246 24.84 22.45 47.25
CA LYS A 246 23.67 22.48 46.36
C LYS A 246 23.37 21.15 45.66
N ASN A 247 24.35 20.27 45.53
CA ASN A 247 24.22 19.00 44.81
C ASN A 247 23.90 17.80 45.72
N LYS A 248 23.85 18.01 47.06
CA LYS A 248 23.64 16.93 48.05
C LYS A 248 22.41 16.06 47.76
N ARG A 249 21.32 16.67 47.26
CA ARG A 249 20.10 15.93 46.89
C ARG A 249 20.35 14.94 45.76
N VAL A 250 20.90 15.40 44.63
CA VAL A 250 21.20 14.55 43.46
C VAL A 250 22.19 13.44 43.83
N VAL A 251 23.20 13.76 44.65
CA VAL A 251 24.17 12.79 45.16
C VAL A 251 23.46 11.72 45.99
N GLN A 252 22.57 12.11 46.90
CA GLN A 252 21.83 11.16 47.75
C GLN A 252 20.87 10.29 46.93
N GLU A 253 20.10 10.87 46.02
CA GLU A 253 19.21 10.14 45.10
C GLU A 253 19.99 9.12 44.26
N THR A 254 21.17 9.49 43.75
CA THR A 254 22.06 8.59 43.01
C THR A 254 22.54 7.42 43.88
N ARG A 255 22.95 7.69 45.14
CA ARG A 255 23.38 6.65 46.08
C ARG A 255 22.24 5.69 46.43
N GLU A 256 21.03 6.20 46.59
CA GLU A 256 19.83 5.39 46.86
C GLU A 256 19.46 4.52 45.66
N ALA A 257 19.52 5.07 44.44
CA ALA A 257 19.32 4.30 43.22
C ALA A 257 20.37 3.17 43.07
N CYS A 258 21.65 3.45 43.32
CA CYS A 258 22.71 2.43 43.32
C CYS A 258 22.41 1.31 44.33
N ARG A 259 22.00 1.67 45.55
CA ARG A 259 21.65 0.69 46.60
C ARG A 259 20.43 -0.13 46.23
N LEU A 260 19.42 0.47 45.59
CA LEU A 260 18.24 -0.26 45.12
C LEU A 260 18.64 -1.35 44.12
N LEU A 261 19.37 -0.99 43.06
CA LEU A 261 19.79 -1.95 42.03
C LEU A 261 20.64 -3.10 42.62
N ARG A 262 21.57 -2.78 43.54
CA ARG A 262 22.39 -3.80 44.21
C ARG A 262 21.60 -4.68 45.17
N ARG A 263 20.66 -4.11 45.96
CA ARG A 263 19.79 -4.90 46.85
C ARG A 263 18.93 -5.87 46.05
N THR A 264 18.34 -5.42 44.94
CA THR A 264 17.58 -6.29 44.03
C THR A 264 18.44 -7.41 43.47
N GLY A 265 19.65 -7.09 43.00
CA GLY A 265 20.62 -8.10 42.54
C GLY A 265 20.92 -9.14 43.60
N ALA A 266 21.19 -8.72 44.84
CA ALA A 266 21.45 -9.61 45.96
C ALA A 266 20.25 -10.54 46.23
N THR A 267 19.02 -10.02 46.18
CA THR A 267 17.81 -10.81 46.33
C THR A 267 17.70 -11.88 45.23
N TRP A 268 17.83 -11.51 43.96
CA TRP A 268 17.67 -12.44 42.84
C TRP A 268 18.79 -13.47 42.75
N ILE A 269 20.03 -13.06 43.02
CA ILE A 269 21.18 -13.98 43.13
C ILE A 269 20.93 -15.00 44.23
N ASN A 270 20.48 -14.57 45.42
CA ASN A 270 20.23 -15.49 46.53
C ASN A 270 19.04 -16.42 46.27
N GLN A 271 17.99 -15.95 45.58
CA GLN A 271 16.89 -16.82 45.14
C GLN A 271 17.40 -17.89 44.16
N ARG A 272 18.20 -17.51 43.16
CA ARG A 272 18.76 -18.47 42.20
C ARG A 272 19.72 -19.45 42.86
N LYS A 273 20.58 -19.00 43.78
CA LYS A 273 21.46 -19.89 44.57
C LYS A 273 20.66 -20.96 45.32
N LYS A 274 19.55 -20.57 45.97
CA LYS A 274 18.68 -21.52 46.67
C LYS A 274 18.05 -22.54 45.71
N ALA A 275 17.55 -22.10 44.56
CA ALA A 275 16.99 -23.00 43.55
C ALA A 275 18.02 -24.05 43.08
N VAL A 276 19.25 -23.61 42.79
CA VAL A 276 20.36 -24.53 42.42
C VAL A 276 20.69 -25.50 43.55
N GLN A 277 20.76 -25.02 44.80
CA GLN A 277 21.03 -25.87 45.97
C GLN A 277 19.92 -26.90 46.23
N ASN A 278 18.68 -26.56 45.92
CA ASN A 278 17.53 -27.46 46.04
C ASN A 278 17.46 -28.50 44.91
N GLY A 279 18.36 -28.44 43.92
CA GLY A 279 18.33 -29.32 42.74
C GLY A 279 17.21 -28.99 41.75
N GLU A 280 16.68 -27.75 41.78
CA GLU A 280 15.71 -27.29 40.81
C GLU A 280 16.36 -27.12 39.43
N ASP A 281 15.62 -27.42 38.36
CA ASP A 281 16.09 -27.19 36.99
C ASP A 281 16.07 -25.68 36.70
N VAL A 282 17.25 -25.06 36.69
CA VAL A 282 17.40 -23.62 36.42
C VAL A 282 17.88 -23.36 34.99
N PRO A 283 17.37 -22.31 34.34
CA PRO A 283 17.82 -21.98 32.99
C PRO A 283 19.30 -21.61 32.97
N MET A 284 19.99 -21.98 31.89
CA MET A 284 21.39 -21.62 31.62
C MET A 284 21.53 -20.17 31.12
N ASP A 285 20.84 -19.24 31.80
CA ASP A 285 20.83 -17.80 31.53
C ASP A 285 22.04 -17.06 32.14
N ILE A 286 22.09 -15.74 31.96
CA ILE A 286 23.18 -14.88 32.45
C ILE A 286 23.31 -14.99 33.98
N LEU A 287 22.21 -15.04 34.73
CA LEU A 287 22.27 -15.20 36.19
C LEU A 287 22.94 -16.51 36.60
N THR A 288 22.62 -17.61 35.92
CA THR A 288 23.28 -18.90 36.15
C THR A 288 24.77 -18.83 35.78
N GLN A 289 25.15 -18.15 34.70
CA GLN A 289 26.59 -17.95 34.38
C GLN A 289 27.31 -17.07 35.42
N ILE A 290 26.63 -16.06 35.97
CA ILE A 290 27.15 -15.25 37.09
C ILE A 290 27.46 -16.14 38.30
N LEU A 291 26.59 -17.10 38.63
CA LEU A 291 26.82 -18.05 39.72
C LEU A 291 28.02 -18.97 39.45
N LYS A 292 28.10 -19.54 38.24
CA LYS A 292 29.25 -20.40 37.85
C LYS A 292 30.57 -19.64 37.89
N SER A 293 30.56 -18.36 37.53
CA SER A 293 31.75 -17.51 37.62
C SER A 293 32.28 -17.34 39.03
N ALA A 294 31.41 -17.39 40.05
CA ALA A 294 31.81 -17.32 41.44
C ALA A 294 32.38 -18.66 41.94
N GLU A 295 31.77 -19.78 41.57
CA GLU A 295 32.24 -21.13 41.99
C GLU A 295 33.67 -21.43 41.53
N GLU A 296 34.09 -20.93 40.36
CA GLU A 296 35.45 -21.07 39.84
C GLU A 296 36.50 -20.14 40.50
N ASN A 297 36.12 -19.20 41.38
CA ASN A 297 37.03 -18.17 41.92
C ASN A 297 37.49 -18.37 43.38
N LYS A 298 36.84 -19.23 44.19
CA LYS A 298 37.24 -19.64 45.56
C LYS A 298 37.90 -18.51 46.39
N LYS A 299 37.33 -17.30 46.44
CA LYS A 299 37.80 -16.17 47.28
C LYS A 299 36.62 -15.38 47.87
N ASP A 300 36.83 -14.74 49.03
CA ASP A 300 35.82 -13.94 49.76
C ASP A 300 35.18 -12.78 48.95
N ASP A 301 35.77 -12.36 47.83
CA ASP A 301 35.26 -11.28 46.94
C ASP A 301 34.17 -11.74 45.94
N ASP A 302 33.77 -13.02 45.96
CA ASP A 302 32.91 -13.62 44.93
C ASP A 302 31.48 -13.01 44.89
N GLU A 303 30.92 -12.61 46.03
CA GLU A 303 29.56 -12.03 46.08
C GLU A 303 29.48 -10.63 45.48
N GLU A 304 30.48 -9.78 45.74
CA GLU A 304 30.54 -8.45 45.15
C GLU A 304 30.76 -8.51 43.64
N VAL A 305 31.57 -9.45 43.15
CA VAL A 305 31.77 -9.67 41.70
C VAL A 305 30.49 -10.16 41.02
N MET A 306 29.68 -10.99 41.68
CA MET A 306 28.36 -11.39 41.17
C MET A 306 27.42 -10.19 41.05
N LEU A 307 27.36 -9.35 42.09
CA LEU A 307 26.54 -8.13 42.10
C LEU A 307 26.98 -7.11 41.06
N ASP A 308 28.29 -6.95 40.88
CA ASP A 308 28.86 -6.06 39.88
C ASP A 308 28.47 -6.46 38.46
N ASN A 309 28.53 -7.76 38.15
CA ASN A 309 28.08 -8.27 36.86
C ASN A 309 26.56 -8.20 36.71
N PHE A 310 25.80 -8.46 37.78
CA PHE A 310 24.34 -8.29 37.77
C PHE A 310 23.95 -6.86 37.35
N VAL A 311 24.46 -5.84 38.05
CA VAL A 311 24.14 -4.43 37.74
C VAL A 311 24.63 -4.06 36.34
N THR A 312 25.79 -4.58 35.93
CA THR A 312 26.33 -4.37 34.57
C THR A 312 25.36 -4.86 33.50
N PHE A 313 24.88 -6.11 33.58
CA PHE A 313 23.98 -6.67 32.57
C PHE A 313 22.57 -6.08 32.66
N PHE A 314 22.08 -5.78 33.86
CA PHE A 314 20.75 -5.20 34.07
C PHE A 314 20.61 -3.83 33.40
N ILE A 315 21.64 -2.98 33.49
CA ILE A 315 21.64 -1.66 32.85
C ILE A 315 21.96 -1.77 31.36
N ALA A 316 23.05 -2.46 31.01
CA ALA A 316 23.55 -2.49 29.64
C ALA A 316 22.59 -3.19 28.67
N GLY A 317 21.85 -4.20 29.15
CA GLY A 317 21.00 -5.04 28.32
C GLY A 317 19.64 -4.44 27.93
N GLN A 318 19.23 -3.30 28.51
CA GLN A 318 17.93 -2.68 28.20
C GLN A 318 18.06 -1.25 27.66
N GLU A 319 18.80 -0.38 28.35
CA GLU A 319 18.80 1.07 28.08
C GLU A 319 19.34 1.38 26.67
N THR A 320 20.35 0.62 26.24
CA THR A 320 21.03 0.84 24.97
C THR A 320 20.16 0.46 23.78
N THR A 321 19.45 -0.68 23.82
CA THR A 321 18.54 -1.08 22.74
C THR A 321 17.31 -0.15 22.71
N ALA A 322 16.77 0.22 23.87
CA ALA A 322 15.57 1.06 23.94
C ALA A 322 15.77 2.41 23.25
N ASN A 323 16.91 3.05 23.54
CA ASN A 323 17.27 4.32 22.92
C ASN A 323 17.56 4.17 21.42
N GLN A 324 18.13 3.05 20.97
CA GLN A 324 18.31 2.77 19.54
C GLN A 324 16.95 2.69 18.81
N ILE A 325 16.01 1.91 19.33
CA ILE A 325 14.67 1.77 18.73
C ILE A 325 13.93 3.11 18.75
N ALA A 326 14.04 3.89 19.84
CA ALA A 326 13.44 5.21 19.93
C ALA A 326 13.99 6.16 18.85
N PHE A 327 15.31 6.26 18.68
CA PHE A 327 15.90 7.05 17.59
C PHE A 327 15.49 6.54 16.20
N ALA A 328 15.35 5.21 16.01
CA ALA A 328 14.87 4.67 14.74
C ALA A 328 13.44 5.14 14.43
N ILE A 329 12.53 5.07 15.40
CA ILE A 329 11.15 5.55 15.23
C ILE A 329 11.12 7.06 14.96
N MET A 330 11.95 7.83 15.67
CA MET A 330 12.09 9.28 15.47
C MET A 330 12.52 9.60 14.03
N GLU A 331 13.56 8.95 13.50
CA GLU A 331 14.01 9.18 12.13
C GLU A 331 13.02 8.69 11.09
N LEU A 332 12.37 7.53 11.29
CA LEU A 332 11.33 7.05 10.37
C LEU A 332 10.13 8.00 10.31
N GLY A 333 9.77 8.64 11.42
CA GLY A 333 8.74 9.67 11.43
C GLY A 333 9.12 10.94 10.67
N ARG A 334 10.42 11.18 10.43
CA ARG A 334 10.95 12.30 9.63
C ARG A 334 11.18 11.92 8.15
N HIS A 335 11.23 10.62 7.86
CA HIS A 335 11.55 10.05 6.56
C HIS A 335 10.46 9.06 6.08
N PRO A 336 9.27 9.56 5.67
CA PRO A 336 8.17 8.70 5.22
C PRO A 336 8.54 7.76 4.07
N GLU A 337 9.47 8.16 3.19
CA GLU A 337 9.98 7.36 2.08
C GLU A 337 10.76 6.12 2.55
N ILE A 338 11.55 6.27 3.62
CA ILE A 338 12.30 5.16 4.24
C ILE A 338 11.34 4.26 5.01
N LEU A 339 10.38 4.86 5.74
CA LEU A 339 9.33 4.13 6.45
C LEU A 339 8.51 3.26 5.51
N GLN A 340 8.06 3.81 4.37
CA GLN A 340 7.29 3.07 3.38
C GLN A 340 8.09 1.88 2.82
N ARG A 341 9.36 2.09 2.46
CA ARG A 341 10.21 1.01 1.94
C ARG A 341 10.48 -0.09 2.99
N LEU A 342 10.62 0.27 4.26
CA LEU A 342 10.72 -0.70 5.35
C LEU A 342 9.44 -1.51 5.52
N GLN A 343 8.29 -0.84 5.48
CA GLN A 343 6.99 -1.52 5.52
C GLN A 343 6.91 -2.53 4.38
N GLU A 344 7.24 -2.13 3.14
CA GLU A 344 7.27 -3.03 1.97
C GLU A 344 8.17 -4.26 2.18
N GLU A 345 9.39 -4.11 2.73
CA GLU A 345 10.25 -5.25 3.07
C GLU A 345 9.60 -6.15 4.13
N VAL A 346 9.09 -5.57 5.22
CA VAL A 346 8.45 -6.30 6.31
C VAL A 346 7.27 -7.11 5.80
N ASP A 347 6.50 -6.54 4.88
CA ASP A 347 5.34 -7.20 4.31
C ASP A 347 5.69 -8.33 3.33
N GLU A 348 6.74 -8.16 2.53
CA GLU A 348 7.26 -9.20 1.65
C GLU A 348 7.80 -10.40 2.46
N VAL A 349 8.47 -10.11 3.57
CA VAL A 349 9.12 -11.15 4.40
C VAL A 349 8.09 -11.84 5.31
N LEU A 350 7.23 -11.08 5.98
CA LEU A 350 6.33 -11.59 7.03
C LEU A 350 4.87 -11.76 6.57
N GLY A 351 4.37 -10.92 5.67
CA GLY A 351 2.95 -10.91 5.27
C GLY A 351 2.02 -10.86 6.48
N VAL A 352 1.13 -11.86 6.61
CA VAL A 352 0.19 -12.02 7.74
C VAL A 352 0.75 -12.80 8.94
N LYS A 353 2.01 -13.26 8.87
CA LYS A 353 2.61 -14.12 9.88
C LYS A 353 2.82 -13.35 11.19
N GLN A 354 2.30 -13.87 12.30
CA GLN A 354 2.45 -13.22 13.61
C GLN A 354 3.79 -13.55 14.29
N GLU A 355 4.28 -14.77 14.16
CA GLU A 355 5.53 -15.25 14.77
C GLU A 355 6.71 -15.10 13.81
N ILE A 356 7.74 -14.35 14.21
CA ILE A 356 8.95 -14.13 13.42
C ILE A 356 9.96 -15.25 13.71
N THR A 357 10.46 -15.94 12.68
CA THR A 357 11.52 -16.95 12.85
C THR A 357 12.92 -16.34 12.68
N ASN A 358 13.95 -17.10 13.07
CA ASN A 358 15.34 -16.69 12.83
C ASN A 358 15.67 -16.51 11.33
N GLU A 359 15.00 -17.26 10.45
CA GLU A 359 15.17 -17.13 9.00
C GLU A 359 14.56 -15.82 8.49
N ASP A 360 13.36 -15.47 8.97
CA ASP A 360 12.71 -14.21 8.63
C ASP A 360 13.59 -13.00 9.04
N LEU A 361 14.17 -13.04 10.25
CA LEU A 361 15.11 -12.01 10.72
C LEU A 361 16.34 -11.84 9.83
N GLY A 362 16.78 -12.93 9.18
CA GLY A 362 17.88 -12.91 8.21
C GLY A 362 17.50 -12.22 6.90
N ARG A 363 16.21 -12.28 6.53
CA ARG A 363 15.65 -11.67 5.30
C ARG A 363 15.30 -10.18 5.45
N LEU A 364 15.15 -9.67 6.68
CA LEU A 364 14.95 -8.24 6.97
C LEU A 364 16.26 -7.45 6.83
N THR A 365 16.70 -7.27 5.58
CA THR A 365 18.00 -6.71 5.21
C THR A 365 18.04 -5.18 5.24
N TYR A 366 16.99 -4.51 4.79
CA TYR A 366 16.84 -3.06 4.78
C TYR A 366 16.54 -2.54 6.19
N LEU A 367 15.73 -3.24 6.98
CA LEU A 367 15.59 -2.96 8.42
C LEU A 367 16.92 -3.00 9.15
N ASN A 368 17.79 -3.95 8.81
CA ASN A 368 19.14 -4.00 9.36
C ASN A 368 20.00 -2.79 8.95
N GLN A 369 19.82 -2.27 7.73
CA GLN A 369 20.52 -1.07 7.26
C GLN A 369 20.05 0.17 8.02
N VAL A 370 18.73 0.32 8.19
CA VAL A 370 18.13 1.41 8.97
C VAL A 370 18.63 1.39 10.41
N LEU A 371 18.60 0.24 11.09
CA LEU A 371 19.08 0.12 12.46
C LEU A 371 20.58 0.46 12.61
N LYS A 372 21.40 0.18 11.60
CA LYS A 372 22.81 0.58 11.56
C LYS A 372 22.99 2.07 11.33
N GLU A 373 22.21 2.65 10.42
CA GLU A 373 22.22 4.11 10.19
C GLU A 373 21.74 4.88 11.41
N THR A 374 20.74 4.36 12.12
CA THR A 374 20.34 4.87 13.43
C THR A 374 21.50 4.86 14.41
N LEU A 375 22.27 3.78 14.52
CA LEU A 375 23.44 3.74 15.41
C LEU A 375 24.63 4.58 14.91
N ARG A 376 24.71 4.86 13.61
CA ARG A 376 25.73 5.76 13.05
C ARG A 376 25.48 7.18 13.55
N LEU A 377 24.26 7.70 13.36
CA LEU A 377 23.88 9.04 13.83
C LEU A 377 23.71 9.08 15.36
N TYR A 378 23.12 8.06 15.95
CA TYR A 378 22.76 8.01 17.36
C TYR A 378 23.39 6.82 18.07
N PRO A 379 24.74 6.79 18.21
CA PRO A 379 25.41 5.73 18.94
C PRO A 379 25.06 5.86 20.43
N THR A 380 24.20 4.97 20.92
CA THR A 380 23.66 5.04 22.30
C THR A 380 24.76 5.02 23.35
N ALA A 381 25.86 4.31 23.09
CA ALA A 381 27.15 4.53 23.74
C ALA A 381 28.08 5.29 22.77
N PRO A 382 28.38 6.60 22.99
CA PRO A 382 29.01 7.44 21.98
C PRO A 382 30.50 7.12 21.74
N GLY A 383 31.16 6.36 22.62
CA GLY A 383 32.57 6.02 22.50
C GLY A 383 33.10 5.15 23.63
N THR A 384 34.40 4.87 23.56
CA THR A 384 35.16 4.14 24.59
C THR A 384 36.57 4.71 24.70
N SER A 385 37.27 4.37 25.77
CA SER A 385 38.63 4.85 26.03
C SER A 385 39.56 3.72 26.45
N ARG A 386 40.86 3.93 26.21
CA ARG A 386 41.95 3.01 26.55
C ARG A 386 43.10 3.75 27.23
N TRP A 387 43.85 3.04 28.06
CA TRP A 387 45.09 3.55 28.66
C TRP A 387 46.27 3.30 27.73
N LEU A 388 46.96 4.38 27.36
CA LEU A 388 48.23 4.30 26.64
C LEU A 388 49.37 4.40 27.65
N ALA A 389 50.00 3.27 27.97
CA ALA A 389 51.06 3.21 28.99
C ALA A 389 52.44 3.63 28.45
N GLU A 390 52.70 3.35 27.18
CA GLU A 390 53.98 3.57 26.50
C GLU A 390 53.81 4.60 25.39
N ASP A 391 54.91 5.25 24.99
CA ASP A 391 54.92 6.20 23.89
C ASP A 391 54.47 5.53 22.57
N MET A 392 53.72 6.26 21.74
CA MET A 392 53.18 5.76 20.47
C MET A 392 53.09 6.89 19.44
N VAL A 393 53.27 6.57 18.16
CA VAL A 393 52.98 7.51 17.07
C VAL A 393 51.55 7.30 16.59
N ILE A 394 50.72 8.34 16.66
CA ILE A 394 49.33 8.32 16.19
C ILE A 394 49.18 9.41 15.14
N ASP A 395 48.85 9.04 13.90
CA ASP A 395 48.69 9.97 12.77
C ASP A 395 49.87 10.96 12.62
N GLY A 396 51.11 10.44 12.74
CA GLY A 396 52.33 11.24 12.67
C GLY A 396 52.66 12.08 13.92
N VAL A 397 51.79 12.09 14.94
CA VAL A 397 52.01 12.78 16.21
C VAL A 397 52.67 11.84 17.21
N ASN A 398 53.82 12.25 17.78
CA ASN A 398 54.46 11.54 18.89
C ASN A 398 53.64 11.74 20.17
N VAL A 399 52.97 10.69 20.62
CA VAL A 399 52.15 10.68 21.84
C VAL A 399 52.93 10.05 22.98
N PRO A 400 53.25 10.80 24.04
CA PRO A 400 53.86 10.23 25.23
C PRO A 400 52.91 9.29 26.00
N GLY A 401 53.43 8.24 26.60
CA GLY A 401 52.70 7.33 27.48
C GLY A 401 52.24 8.00 28.78
N GLY A 402 51.21 7.42 29.39
CA GLY A 402 50.58 7.90 30.62
C GLY A 402 49.35 8.77 30.40
N CYS A 403 48.60 8.54 29.31
CA CYS A 403 47.36 9.27 29.00
C CYS A 403 46.22 8.35 28.56
N ALA A 404 44.99 8.86 28.63
CA ALA A 404 43.81 8.17 28.12
C ALA A 404 43.57 8.51 26.64
N VAL A 405 43.33 7.51 25.81
CA VAL A 405 42.96 7.66 24.40
C VAL A 405 41.47 7.38 24.24
N VAL A 406 40.72 8.35 23.76
CA VAL A 406 39.26 8.34 23.61
C VAL A 406 38.90 8.13 22.14
N PHE A 407 38.14 7.07 21.87
CA PHE A 407 37.61 6.72 20.56
C PHE A 407 36.11 7.00 20.57
N SER A 408 35.69 8.02 19.83
CA SER A 408 34.29 8.42 19.74
C SER A 408 33.69 7.95 18.42
N SER A 409 32.76 7.00 18.50
CA SER A 409 31.96 6.61 17.34
C SER A 409 31.07 7.77 16.91
N TYR A 410 30.59 8.60 17.85
CA TYR A 410 29.80 9.79 17.55
C TYR A 410 30.55 10.76 16.63
N VAL A 411 31.82 11.05 16.95
CA VAL A 411 32.69 11.92 16.16
C VAL A 411 33.02 11.29 14.81
N CYS A 412 33.52 10.05 14.79
CA CYS A 412 33.90 9.39 13.53
C CYS A 412 32.71 9.29 12.55
N SER A 413 31.51 9.01 13.05
CA SER A 413 30.28 8.97 12.26
C SER A 413 29.90 10.30 11.61
N ARG A 414 30.41 11.43 12.11
CA ARG A 414 30.03 12.79 11.68
C ARG A 414 31.08 13.52 10.86
N LEU A 415 32.25 12.92 10.65
CA LEU A 415 33.31 13.53 9.84
C LEU A 415 33.10 13.23 8.35
N GLU A 416 33.04 14.27 7.53
CA GLU A 416 32.85 14.21 6.07
C GLU A 416 33.86 13.26 5.38
N ARG A 417 35.10 13.23 5.88
CA ARG A 417 36.17 12.35 5.33
C ARG A 417 35.88 10.85 5.47
N PHE A 418 34.95 10.45 6.35
CA PHE A 418 34.55 9.06 6.56
C PHE A 418 33.14 8.78 6.07
N PHE A 419 32.25 9.77 6.17
CA PHE A 419 30.87 9.67 5.72
C PHE A 419 30.50 10.94 4.97
N LYS A 420 30.27 10.81 3.66
CA LYS A 420 29.79 11.92 2.83
C LYS A 420 28.41 12.38 3.29
N ASP A 421 28.16 13.69 3.37
CA ASP A 421 26.88 14.25 3.85
C ASP A 421 26.46 13.64 5.21
N PRO A 422 27.30 13.73 6.24
CA PRO A 422 27.27 12.86 7.42
C PRO A 422 26.03 13.04 8.29
N LEU A 423 25.31 14.15 8.17
CA LEU A 423 24.08 14.39 8.96
C LEU A 423 22.82 13.88 8.26
N THR A 424 22.91 13.47 7.00
CA THR A 424 21.79 12.85 6.27
C THR A 424 21.60 11.41 6.74
N PHE A 425 20.36 11.07 7.12
CA PHE A 425 19.96 9.71 7.45
C PHE A 425 19.81 8.89 6.16
N ASP A 426 20.83 8.07 5.85
CA ASP A 426 20.89 7.28 4.62
C ASP A 426 21.23 5.79 4.91
N PRO A 427 20.22 4.90 4.93
CA PRO A 427 20.42 3.47 5.13
C PRO A 427 21.31 2.81 4.08
N GLU A 428 21.38 3.33 2.84
CA GLU A 428 22.13 2.71 1.74
C GLU A 428 23.65 2.67 2.00
N ARG A 429 24.16 3.49 2.94
CA ARG A 429 25.54 3.40 3.45
C ARG A 429 25.89 2.01 3.97
N PHE A 430 24.90 1.24 4.40
CA PHE A 430 25.06 -0.11 4.94
C PHE A 430 24.59 -1.22 3.99
N HIS A 431 24.28 -0.87 2.73
CA HIS A 431 24.02 -1.85 1.69
C HIS A 431 25.23 -2.80 1.51
N VAL A 432 24.98 -4.04 1.09
CA VAL A 432 26.04 -5.09 0.99
C VAL A 432 27.19 -4.69 0.05
N ASN A 433 26.89 -3.90 -0.98
CA ASN A 433 27.84 -3.41 -1.98
C ASN A 433 28.43 -2.02 -1.65
N ALA A 434 28.02 -1.39 -0.54
CA ALA A 434 28.52 -0.08 -0.16
C ALA A 434 29.96 -0.17 0.39
N PRO A 435 30.80 0.87 0.20
CA PRO A 435 32.10 0.95 0.84
C PRO A 435 31.97 0.84 2.36
N LYS A 436 32.67 -0.12 2.97
CA LYS A 436 32.64 -0.28 4.44
C LYS A 436 33.45 0.85 5.09
N PRO A 437 32.92 1.52 6.13
CA PRO A 437 33.67 2.54 6.86
C PRO A 437 34.85 1.89 7.60
N TYR A 438 36.07 2.09 7.10
CA TYR A 438 37.28 1.47 7.63
C TYR A 438 37.53 1.92 9.07
N PHE A 439 37.27 1.05 10.05
CA PHE A 439 37.43 1.29 11.49
C PHE A 439 36.80 2.59 12.04
N CYS A 440 35.83 3.18 11.32
CA CYS A 440 35.17 4.45 11.69
C CYS A 440 33.69 4.29 12.06
N TYR A 441 33.17 3.07 12.02
CA TYR A 441 31.84 2.70 12.52
C TYR A 441 31.98 1.60 13.57
N PHE A 442 31.77 1.95 14.84
CA PHE A 442 31.95 1.01 15.95
C PHE A 442 30.99 1.30 17.13
N PRO A 443 29.67 1.38 16.90
CA PRO A 443 28.71 1.64 17.99
C PRO A 443 28.70 0.53 19.05
N PHE A 444 29.19 -0.67 18.72
CA PHE A 444 29.38 -1.80 19.64
C PHE A 444 30.84 -2.01 20.08
N ALA A 445 31.69 -0.98 19.92
CA ALA A 445 33.15 -1.06 20.03
C ALA A 445 33.77 -2.12 19.09
N LEU A 446 35.05 -2.42 19.27
CA LEU A 446 35.81 -3.35 18.42
C LEU A 446 36.72 -4.25 19.26
N GLY A 447 37.19 -5.34 18.65
CA GLY A 447 38.20 -6.21 19.21
C GLY A 447 37.73 -7.09 20.37
N PRO A 448 38.66 -7.54 21.23
CA PRO A 448 38.35 -8.43 22.36
C PRO A 448 37.26 -7.86 23.28
N ARG A 449 37.22 -6.53 23.42
CA ARG A 449 36.31 -5.83 24.34
C ARG A 449 35.09 -5.24 23.61
N SER A 450 34.70 -5.82 22.48
CA SER A 450 33.45 -5.51 21.78
C SER A 450 32.23 -5.92 22.63
N CYS A 451 31.09 -5.31 22.34
CA CYS A 451 29.84 -5.57 23.06
C CYS A 451 29.47 -7.05 22.99
N LEU A 452 29.34 -7.69 24.15
CA LEU A 452 28.90 -9.09 24.26
C LEU A 452 27.45 -9.26 23.79
N GLY A 453 26.60 -8.26 24.05
CA GLY A 453 25.18 -8.27 23.72
C GLY A 453 24.82 -7.77 22.33
N GLN A 454 25.78 -7.56 21.41
CA GLN A 454 25.49 -6.98 20.09
C GLN A 454 24.41 -7.77 19.33
N ASN A 455 24.57 -9.10 19.21
CA ASN A 455 23.59 -9.91 18.48
C ASN A 455 22.23 -9.97 19.19
N PHE A 456 22.23 -10.00 20.52
CA PHE A 456 21.00 -9.94 21.33
C PHE A 456 20.22 -8.66 21.03
N SER A 457 20.87 -7.50 21.13
CA SER A 457 20.27 -6.18 20.90
C SER A 457 19.73 -6.04 19.46
N GLN A 458 20.48 -6.52 18.48
CA GLN A 458 20.04 -6.47 17.08
C GLN A 458 18.84 -7.39 16.80
N MET A 459 18.77 -8.57 17.42
CA MET A 459 17.59 -9.45 17.30
C MET A 459 16.38 -8.83 17.97
N GLU A 460 16.52 -8.35 19.20
CA GLU A 460 15.48 -7.64 19.96
C GLU A 460 14.92 -6.44 19.17
N ALA A 461 15.79 -5.55 18.68
CA ALA A 461 15.40 -4.38 17.91
C ALA A 461 14.68 -4.74 16.60
N LYS A 462 15.18 -5.75 15.87
CA LYS A 462 14.53 -6.20 14.62
C LYS A 462 13.14 -6.78 14.87
N VAL A 463 12.97 -7.62 15.89
CA VAL A 463 11.65 -8.21 16.20
C VAL A 463 10.65 -7.12 16.56
N ALA A 464 11.05 -6.19 17.44
CA ALA A 464 10.20 -5.09 17.87
C ALA A 464 9.78 -4.19 16.70
N MET A 465 10.75 -3.74 15.89
CA MET A 465 10.50 -2.87 14.74
C MET A 465 9.68 -3.57 13.65
N ALA A 466 9.99 -4.83 13.32
CA ALA A 466 9.25 -5.55 12.28
C ALA A 466 7.78 -5.74 12.66
N LYS A 467 7.48 -6.13 13.91
CA LYS A 467 6.09 -6.24 14.39
C LYS A 467 5.38 -4.89 14.42
N LEU A 468 6.06 -3.81 14.83
CA LEU A 468 5.51 -2.45 14.81
C LEU A 468 5.11 -2.05 13.39
N LEU A 469 6.02 -2.20 12.43
CA LEU A 469 5.85 -1.83 11.02
C LEU A 469 4.81 -2.69 10.28
N GLN A 470 4.68 -3.96 10.66
CA GLN A 470 3.69 -4.88 10.11
C GLN A 470 2.26 -4.44 10.47
N ARG A 471 2.05 -3.91 11.68
CA ARG A 471 0.72 -3.76 12.27
C ARG A 471 0.21 -2.34 12.37
N PHE A 472 1.11 -1.37 12.41
CA PHE A 472 0.73 0.01 12.67
C PHE A 472 1.34 0.97 11.65
N ASP A 473 0.52 1.94 11.26
CA ASP A 473 1.02 3.20 10.76
C ASP A 473 1.20 4.13 11.96
N PHE A 474 2.32 4.86 12.02
CA PHE A 474 2.59 5.80 13.10
C PHE A 474 3.07 7.14 12.57
N SER A 475 2.83 8.20 13.32
CA SER A 475 3.29 9.56 12.98
C SER A 475 3.68 10.32 14.23
N LEU A 476 4.79 11.05 14.17
CA LEU A 476 5.26 11.86 15.29
C LEU A 476 4.26 12.97 15.62
N VAL A 477 4.04 13.20 16.91
CA VAL A 477 3.28 14.37 17.37
C VAL A 477 4.08 15.64 17.05
N PRO A 478 3.47 16.69 16.47
CA PRO A 478 4.17 17.93 16.15
C PRO A 478 4.75 18.64 17.39
N GLY A 479 5.86 19.37 17.22
CA GLY A 479 6.44 20.24 18.25
C GLY A 479 7.42 19.58 19.23
N GLN A 480 7.81 18.32 19.00
CA GLN A 480 8.85 17.64 19.76
C GLN A 480 10.27 18.10 19.35
N SER A 481 11.22 18.12 20.30
CA SER A 481 12.64 18.36 20.02
C SER A 481 13.27 17.10 19.39
N PHE A 482 14.13 17.30 18.40
CA PHE A 482 14.95 16.26 17.78
C PHE A 482 16.40 16.24 18.30
N GLU A 483 16.67 17.03 19.34
CA GLU A 483 17.99 17.11 19.97
C GLU A 483 18.32 15.85 20.77
N ILE A 484 19.62 15.64 20.96
CA ILE A 484 20.15 14.50 21.71
C ILE A 484 20.35 14.93 23.17
N LEU A 485 19.81 14.13 24.09
CA LEU A 485 20.14 14.22 25.50
C LEU A 485 21.18 13.17 25.87
N ASP A 486 22.30 13.62 26.43
CA ASP A 486 23.35 12.74 26.96
C ASP A 486 23.15 12.53 28.46
N THR A 487 22.56 11.39 28.82
CA THR A 487 22.41 10.97 30.22
C THR A 487 23.46 9.96 30.64
N GLY A 488 24.53 9.74 29.89
CA GLY A 488 25.45 8.60 30.03
C GLY A 488 25.27 7.58 28.91
N THR A 489 24.05 7.51 28.39
CA THR A 489 23.68 7.00 27.07
C THR A 489 23.03 8.14 26.28
N LEU A 490 23.16 8.13 24.96
CA LEU A 490 22.44 9.08 24.11
C LEU A 490 20.98 8.62 23.98
N ARG A 491 20.03 9.56 24.15
CA ARG A 491 18.60 9.35 24.00
C ARG A 491 17.90 10.59 23.40
N PRO A 492 16.70 10.46 22.81
CA PRO A 492 15.93 11.62 22.36
C PRO A 492 15.57 12.55 23.52
N GLU A 493 15.81 13.86 23.40
CA GLU A 493 15.60 14.83 24.48
C GLU A 493 14.14 14.89 24.96
N SER A 494 13.19 14.94 24.01
CA SER A 494 11.75 14.96 24.31
C SER A 494 11.15 13.55 24.48
N GLY A 495 11.97 12.50 24.42
CA GLY A 495 11.48 11.15 24.17
C GLY A 495 10.97 11.00 22.73
N VAL A 496 10.01 10.09 22.52
CA VAL A 496 9.37 9.88 21.21
C VAL A 496 7.88 9.66 21.45
N ILE A 497 7.08 10.59 20.95
CA ILE A 497 5.63 10.59 21.08
C ILE A 497 5.01 10.45 19.69
N CYS A 498 4.17 9.44 19.51
CA CYS A 498 3.52 9.13 18.23
C CYS A 498 2.01 9.05 18.38
N THR A 499 1.28 9.30 17.30
CA THR A 499 -0.06 8.73 17.09
C THR A 499 0.10 7.42 16.33
N VAL A 500 -0.75 6.44 16.63
CA VAL A 500 -0.72 5.10 16.01
C VAL A 500 -2.09 4.75 15.42
N LYS A 501 -2.09 4.09 14.28
CA LYS A 501 -3.29 3.60 13.58
C LYS A 501 -3.09 2.16 13.16
N GLN A 502 -4.16 1.36 13.19
CA GLN A 502 -4.05 -0.01 12.68
C GLN A 502 -3.78 0.01 11.17
N ARG A 503 -2.81 -0.79 10.76
CA ARG A 503 -2.48 -1.00 9.35
C ARG A 503 -3.37 -2.10 8.77
N SER A 504 -4.10 -1.79 7.69
CA SER A 504 -4.96 -2.79 7.03
C SER A 504 -4.13 -3.76 6.19
N ILE A 505 -3.78 -4.93 6.75
CA ILE A 505 -3.02 -5.98 6.05
C ILE A 505 -3.77 -6.48 4.79
N ALA A 506 -5.11 -6.45 4.80
CA ALA A 506 -5.93 -6.80 3.64
C ALA A 506 -5.71 -5.85 2.45
N PHE A 507 -5.50 -4.56 2.72
CA PHE A 507 -5.24 -3.57 1.68
C PHE A 507 -3.89 -3.81 1.00
N LEU A 508 -2.86 -4.13 1.77
CA LEU A 508 -1.56 -4.40 1.19
C LEU A 508 -1.50 -5.73 0.44
N GLY A 509 -2.10 -6.81 0.97
CA GLY A 509 -2.25 -8.06 0.22
C GLY A 509 -2.96 -7.82 -1.12
N PHE A 510 -3.96 -6.93 -1.13
CA PHE A 510 -4.61 -6.47 -2.35
C PHE A 510 -3.65 -5.66 -3.27
N LEU A 511 -2.83 -4.75 -2.74
CA LEU A 511 -1.83 -4.00 -3.53
C LEU A 511 -0.79 -4.92 -4.17
N LEU A 512 -0.27 -5.91 -3.43
CA LEU A 512 0.66 -6.91 -3.94
C LEU A 512 0.01 -7.80 -5.00
N TYR A 513 -1.25 -8.20 -4.79
CA TYR A 513 -2.02 -8.93 -5.79
C TYR A 513 -2.21 -8.12 -7.07
N VAL A 514 -2.55 -6.83 -6.98
CA VAL A 514 -2.62 -5.91 -8.13
C VAL A 514 -1.26 -5.85 -8.84
N LYS A 515 -0.15 -5.77 -8.08
CA LYS A 515 1.21 -5.76 -8.63
C LYS A 515 1.51 -7.01 -9.45
N TYR A 516 1.24 -8.16 -8.84
CA TYR A 516 1.44 -9.46 -9.47
C TYR A 516 0.64 -9.59 -10.76
N ILE A 517 -0.66 -9.23 -10.73
CA ILE A 517 -1.49 -9.27 -11.94
C ILE A 517 -0.92 -8.34 -13.00
N HIS A 518 -0.53 -7.10 -12.67
CA HIS A 518 -0.01 -6.20 -13.69
C HIS A 518 1.28 -6.70 -14.33
N LEU A 519 2.22 -7.20 -13.52
CA LEU A 519 3.47 -7.79 -14.00
C LEU A 519 3.21 -9.01 -14.89
N LYS A 520 2.24 -9.86 -14.54
CA LYS A 520 1.86 -11.06 -15.32
C LYS A 520 1.49 -10.73 -16.77
N TYR A 521 0.93 -9.54 -17.03
CA TYR A 521 0.48 -9.12 -18.36
C TYR A 521 1.31 -7.97 -18.95
N ASP A 522 2.42 -7.54 -18.33
CA ASP A 522 3.24 -6.40 -18.80
C ASP A 522 3.93 -6.61 -20.15
N HIS A 523 4.10 -7.85 -20.59
CA HIS A 523 4.66 -8.17 -21.91
C HIS A 523 3.68 -7.98 -23.08
N ILE A 524 2.38 -7.81 -22.81
CA ILE A 524 1.37 -7.58 -23.85
C ILE A 524 1.33 -6.09 -24.21
N PRO A 525 1.39 -5.71 -25.51
CA PRO A 525 1.32 -4.32 -25.95
C PRO A 525 0.10 -3.58 -25.39
N GLY A 526 0.28 -2.32 -25.00
CA GLY A 526 -0.82 -1.47 -24.55
C GLY A 526 -0.35 -0.11 -24.06
N PRO A 527 -1.29 0.79 -23.73
CA PRO A 527 -0.98 2.09 -23.15
C PRO A 527 -0.17 1.99 -21.86
N PRO A 528 0.63 3.03 -21.55
CA PRO A 528 1.21 3.16 -20.22
C PRO A 528 0.08 3.38 -19.20
N ARG A 529 0.23 2.77 -18.02
CA ARG A 529 -0.72 2.91 -16.91
C ARG A 529 -0.70 4.34 -16.37
N ASP A 530 -1.88 4.91 -16.09
CA ASP A 530 -2.01 6.21 -15.42
C ASP A 530 -1.50 6.14 -13.98
N ASN A 531 -1.78 5.01 -13.33
CA ASN A 531 -1.42 4.74 -11.95
C ASN A 531 -1.22 3.23 -11.74
N PHE A 532 -0.27 2.88 -10.89
CA PHE A 532 0.02 1.49 -10.57
C PHE A 532 -1.19 0.72 -9.99
N LEU A 533 -1.97 1.33 -9.09
CA LEU A 533 -3.13 0.69 -8.48
C LEU A 533 -4.33 0.65 -9.43
N PHE A 534 -4.65 1.78 -10.07
CA PHE A 534 -5.89 1.92 -10.84
C PHE A 534 -5.77 1.54 -12.32
N GLY A 535 -4.56 1.29 -12.82
CA GLY A 535 -4.32 0.98 -14.22
C GLY A 535 -4.68 2.16 -15.13
N HIS A 536 -5.61 1.95 -16.06
CA HIS A 536 -6.11 2.95 -17.01
C HIS A 536 -7.49 3.52 -16.64
N MET A 537 -8.01 3.21 -15.44
CA MET A 537 -9.29 3.75 -14.99
C MET A 537 -9.37 5.28 -15.05
N PRO A 538 -8.37 6.06 -14.60
CA PRO A 538 -8.44 7.53 -14.67
C PRO A 538 -8.70 8.05 -16.08
N THR A 539 -7.96 7.54 -17.08
CA THR A 539 -8.18 7.89 -18.49
C THR A 539 -9.58 7.50 -18.96
N ILE A 540 -10.03 6.25 -18.68
CA ILE A 540 -11.37 5.76 -19.07
C ILE A 540 -12.50 6.62 -18.46
N LEU A 541 -12.34 7.04 -17.20
CA LEU A 541 -13.31 7.88 -16.51
C LEU A 541 -13.28 9.33 -17.01
N SER A 542 -12.12 9.82 -17.44
CA SER A 542 -12.00 11.17 -18.02
C SER A 542 -12.68 11.25 -19.38
N ASP A 543 -12.52 10.24 -20.24
CA ASP A 543 -13.18 10.18 -21.55
C ASP A 543 -14.70 10.14 -21.36
N SER A 544 -15.19 9.34 -20.41
CA SER A 544 -16.63 9.25 -20.10
C SER A 544 -17.26 10.56 -19.59
N ARG A 545 -16.46 11.56 -19.21
CA ARG A 545 -16.92 12.89 -18.76
C ARG A 545 -16.69 13.98 -19.81
N THR A 546 -15.96 13.68 -20.88
CA THR A 546 -15.62 14.66 -21.92
C THR A 546 -16.74 14.64 -22.96
N PRO A 547 -17.45 15.77 -23.21
CA PRO A 547 -18.48 15.82 -24.24
C PRO A 547 -17.94 15.39 -25.61
N GLY A 548 -18.73 14.61 -26.35
CA GLY A 548 -18.35 14.09 -27.67
C GLY A 548 -17.28 13.00 -27.67
N ARG A 549 -16.77 12.54 -26.52
CA ARG A 549 -15.79 11.44 -26.46
C ARG A 549 -16.37 10.21 -25.78
N HIS A 550 -16.15 9.03 -26.35
CA HIS A 550 -16.59 7.78 -25.73
C HIS A 550 -15.53 6.67 -25.75
N ILE A 551 -15.68 5.69 -24.86
CA ILE A 551 -14.66 4.65 -24.63
C ILE A 551 -14.27 3.85 -25.89
N ASN A 552 -15.21 3.64 -26.83
CA ASN A 552 -14.89 2.88 -28.05
C ASN A 552 -13.95 3.63 -29.02
N GLU A 553 -13.90 4.97 -28.98
CA GLU A 553 -12.89 5.75 -29.73
C GLU A 553 -11.52 5.55 -29.11
N ARG A 554 -11.44 5.55 -27.77
CA ARG A 554 -10.20 5.25 -27.06
C ARG A 554 -9.68 3.86 -27.40
N PHE A 555 -10.59 2.88 -27.50
CA PHE A 555 -10.25 1.53 -27.90
C PHE A 555 -9.75 1.46 -29.35
N LEU A 556 -10.29 2.27 -30.25
CA LEU A 556 -9.78 2.42 -31.62
C LEU A 556 -8.36 3.02 -31.61
N GLU A 557 -8.17 4.18 -30.96
CA GLU A 557 -6.87 4.85 -30.84
C GLU A 557 -5.79 3.91 -30.29
N TRP A 558 -6.11 3.13 -29.25
CA TRP A 558 -5.19 2.17 -28.65
C TRP A 558 -4.91 0.98 -29.57
N THR A 559 -5.91 0.50 -30.30
CA THR A 559 -5.72 -0.59 -31.26
C THR A 559 -4.84 -0.16 -32.43
N GLU A 560 -5.03 1.06 -32.94
CA GLU A 560 -4.19 1.63 -34.02
C GLU A 560 -2.75 1.84 -33.55
N LYS A 561 -2.55 2.29 -32.31
CA LYS A 561 -1.22 2.61 -31.77
C LYS A 561 -0.43 1.39 -31.29
N TYR A 562 -1.07 0.45 -30.60
CA TYR A 562 -0.40 -0.68 -29.95
C TYR A 562 -0.59 -2.01 -30.66
N GLY A 563 -1.45 -2.05 -31.67
CA GLY A 563 -1.69 -3.21 -32.51
C GLY A 563 -2.95 -4.01 -32.15
N PRO A 564 -3.15 -5.16 -32.80
CA PRO A 564 -4.41 -5.90 -32.78
C PRO A 564 -4.73 -6.63 -31.48
N VAL A 565 -3.75 -6.77 -30.58
CA VAL A 565 -3.92 -7.30 -29.22
C VAL A 565 -3.44 -6.22 -28.25
N CYS A 566 -4.38 -5.47 -27.69
CA CYS A 566 -4.09 -4.33 -26.82
C CYS A 566 -4.57 -4.59 -25.39
N ARG A 567 -3.67 -4.44 -24.43
CA ARG A 567 -3.93 -4.64 -23.00
C ARG A 567 -4.52 -3.40 -22.33
N ILE A 568 -5.50 -3.63 -21.46
CA ILE A 568 -6.08 -2.64 -20.56
C ILE A 568 -6.12 -3.18 -19.13
N ASN A 569 -5.39 -2.53 -18.23
CA ASN A 569 -5.46 -2.76 -16.79
C ASN A 569 -6.55 -1.90 -16.14
N SER A 570 -7.33 -2.48 -15.24
CA SER A 570 -8.28 -1.80 -14.37
C SER A 570 -8.30 -2.46 -12.99
N LEU A 571 -7.74 -1.79 -11.99
CA LEU A 571 -7.46 -2.38 -10.66
C LEU A 571 -6.72 -3.72 -10.79
N HIS A 572 -7.24 -4.79 -10.17
CA HIS A 572 -6.69 -6.15 -10.21
C HIS A 572 -7.13 -6.94 -11.45
N SER A 573 -7.83 -6.32 -12.41
CA SER A 573 -8.35 -6.98 -13.60
C SER A 573 -7.62 -6.52 -14.86
N VAL A 574 -7.49 -7.44 -15.83
CA VAL A 574 -6.92 -7.17 -17.15
C VAL A 574 -7.93 -7.56 -18.22
N PHE A 575 -8.12 -6.66 -19.18
CA PHE A 575 -8.96 -6.81 -20.36
C PHE A 575 -8.07 -6.68 -21.60
N LEU A 576 -8.36 -7.44 -22.65
CA LEU A 576 -7.68 -7.33 -23.93
C LEU A 576 -8.67 -6.90 -25.00
N ILE A 577 -8.36 -5.83 -25.74
CA ILE A 577 -9.05 -5.56 -27.00
C ILE A 577 -8.37 -6.42 -28.06
N VAL A 578 -9.19 -7.21 -28.76
CA VAL A 578 -8.71 -8.04 -29.87
C VAL A 578 -9.43 -7.64 -31.15
N SER A 579 -8.65 -7.35 -32.18
CA SER A 579 -9.13 -7.01 -33.54
C SER A 579 -8.55 -7.95 -34.61
N CYS A 580 -8.12 -9.15 -34.20
CA CYS A 580 -7.63 -10.21 -35.08
C CYS A 580 -8.82 -11.06 -35.61
N PRO A 581 -8.99 -11.21 -36.94
CA PRO A 581 -10.06 -12.03 -37.53
C PRO A 581 -10.00 -13.51 -37.12
N GLU A 582 -8.81 -14.09 -37.04
CA GLU A 582 -8.57 -15.49 -36.69
C GLU A 582 -9.00 -15.77 -35.26
N ALA A 583 -8.58 -14.92 -34.32
CA ALA A 583 -8.99 -15.00 -32.92
C ALA A 583 -10.49 -14.75 -32.75
N THR A 584 -11.06 -13.83 -33.54
CA THR A 584 -12.51 -13.58 -33.55
C THR A 584 -13.27 -14.83 -34.01
N LYS A 585 -12.80 -15.49 -35.06
CA LYS A 585 -13.35 -16.78 -35.52
C LYS A 585 -13.21 -17.84 -34.44
N GLU A 586 -12.01 -18.06 -33.92
CA GLU A 586 -11.73 -19.14 -32.97
C GLU A 586 -12.53 -18.99 -31.67
N ILE A 587 -12.56 -17.79 -31.10
CA ILE A 587 -13.15 -17.56 -29.78
C ILE A 587 -14.66 -17.34 -29.86
N LEU A 588 -15.17 -16.55 -30.82
CA LEU A 588 -16.62 -16.28 -30.89
C LEU A 588 -17.42 -17.43 -31.50
N MET A 589 -16.84 -18.22 -32.42
CA MET A 589 -17.53 -19.37 -33.01
C MET A 589 -17.50 -20.62 -32.11
N SER A 590 -16.75 -20.60 -31.01
CA SER A 590 -16.63 -21.73 -30.10
C SER A 590 -17.55 -21.58 -28.88
N PRO A 591 -18.23 -22.67 -28.46
CA PRO A 591 -18.98 -22.70 -27.21
C PRO A 591 -18.08 -22.77 -25.96
N LYS A 592 -16.78 -23.05 -26.11
CA LYS A 592 -15.80 -23.22 -25.02
C LYS A 592 -15.69 -21.97 -24.15
N TYR A 593 -15.74 -20.79 -24.76
CA TYR A 593 -15.49 -19.54 -24.07
C TYR A 593 -16.79 -18.95 -23.53
N SER A 594 -16.90 -18.86 -22.21
CA SER A 594 -18.04 -18.24 -21.53
C SER A 594 -18.00 -16.72 -21.65
N LYS A 595 -19.09 -16.06 -21.24
CA LYS A 595 -19.09 -14.60 -21.05
C LYS A 595 -18.14 -14.21 -19.92
N ASP A 596 -17.51 -13.05 -20.02
CA ASP A 596 -16.57 -12.62 -18.99
C ASP A 596 -17.29 -12.36 -17.66
N PRO A 597 -16.76 -12.87 -16.53
CA PRO A 597 -17.45 -12.76 -15.24
C PRO A 597 -17.43 -11.34 -14.65
N PHE A 598 -16.55 -10.46 -15.12
CA PHE A 598 -16.42 -9.11 -14.55
C PHE A 598 -17.53 -8.18 -15.02
N VAL A 599 -17.73 -8.09 -16.35
CA VAL A 599 -18.78 -7.27 -16.95
C VAL A 599 -20.13 -7.92 -16.69
N TYR A 600 -20.27 -9.22 -16.97
CA TYR A 600 -21.59 -9.86 -16.94
C TYR A 600 -22.15 -10.07 -15.52
N LYS A 601 -21.30 -10.12 -14.47
CA LYS A 601 -21.80 -10.06 -13.08
C LYS A 601 -22.36 -8.69 -12.70
N ARG A 602 -21.87 -7.60 -13.31
CA ARG A 602 -22.48 -6.26 -13.18
C ARG A 602 -23.76 -6.13 -13.99
N LEU A 603 -23.93 -6.91 -15.06
CA LEU A 603 -25.20 -7.01 -15.79
C LEU A 603 -26.24 -7.84 -15.04
N PHE A 604 -25.79 -8.85 -14.29
CA PHE A 604 -26.64 -9.67 -13.43
C PHE A 604 -27.37 -8.78 -12.40
N SER A 605 -26.66 -7.89 -11.72
CA SER A 605 -27.23 -6.91 -10.78
C SER A 605 -26.62 -5.52 -10.93
N LEU A 606 -27.49 -4.51 -11.06
CA LEU A 606 -27.13 -3.11 -11.09
C LEU A 606 -27.18 -2.53 -9.68
N PHE A 607 -26.03 -2.12 -9.15
CA PHE A 607 -25.89 -1.55 -7.81
C PHE A 607 -26.56 -2.39 -6.71
N GLY A 608 -26.39 -3.71 -6.77
CA GLY A 608 -26.96 -4.66 -5.81
C GLY A 608 -28.44 -5.01 -6.02
N THR A 609 -29.11 -4.43 -7.02
CA THR A 609 -30.47 -4.85 -7.41
C THR A 609 -30.41 -5.78 -8.62
N ARG A 610 -31.00 -6.98 -8.53
CA ARG A 610 -31.04 -7.93 -9.65
C ARG A 610 -31.66 -7.26 -10.87
N PHE A 611 -31.01 -7.37 -12.02
CA PHE A 611 -31.39 -6.70 -13.26
C PHE A 611 -31.66 -7.73 -14.36
N LEU A 612 -30.63 -8.14 -15.12
CA LEU A 612 -30.75 -9.22 -16.12
C LEU A 612 -30.56 -10.62 -15.51
N GLY A 613 -30.03 -10.71 -14.29
CA GLY A 613 -29.77 -11.96 -13.59
C GLY A 613 -29.07 -13.01 -14.47
N THR A 614 -29.59 -14.23 -14.54
CA THR A 614 -29.10 -15.33 -15.40
C THR A 614 -29.88 -15.45 -16.71
N GLY A 615 -30.39 -14.35 -17.24
CA GLY A 615 -31.10 -14.31 -18.51
C GLY A 615 -30.19 -14.68 -19.69
N LEU A 616 -30.80 -14.92 -20.86
CA LEU A 616 -30.11 -15.46 -22.04
C LEU A 616 -28.83 -14.71 -22.45
N VAL A 617 -28.77 -13.39 -22.25
CA VAL A 617 -27.60 -12.55 -22.59
C VAL A 617 -26.47 -12.67 -21.56
N THR A 618 -26.81 -12.88 -20.28
CA THR A 618 -25.88 -12.85 -19.14
C THR A 618 -25.53 -14.21 -18.58
N ALA A 619 -26.21 -15.28 -18.99
CA ALA A 619 -25.93 -16.65 -18.59
C ALA A 619 -24.48 -17.05 -18.94
N MET A 620 -23.62 -17.14 -17.92
CA MET A 620 -22.22 -17.54 -18.08
C MET A 620 -22.05 -19.05 -18.19
N ASP A 621 -22.92 -19.80 -17.52
CA ASP A 621 -22.99 -21.26 -17.59
C ASP A 621 -23.47 -21.71 -18.98
N HIS A 622 -22.76 -22.66 -19.58
CA HIS A 622 -23.04 -23.11 -20.94
C HIS A 622 -24.36 -23.89 -21.00
N ASP A 623 -24.61 -24.79 -20.05
CA ASP A 623 -25.76 -25.69 -20.09
C ASP A 623 -27.07 -24.92 -19.86
N LEU A 624 -27.08 -24.00 -18.90
CA LEU A 624 -28.18 -23.07 -18.66
C LEU A 624 -28.46 -22.23 -19.91
N TRP A 625 -27.41 -21.59 -20.46
CA TRP A 625 -27.54 -20.77 -21.66
C TRP A 625 -28.08 -21.58 -22.85
N TYR A 626 -27.53 -22.76 -23.10
CA TYR A 626 -27.89 -23.62 -24.22
C TYR A 626 -29.35 -24.09 -24.09
N LYS A 627 -29.77 -24.46 -22.88
CA LYS A 627 -31.17 -24.82 -22.60
C LYS A 627 -32.11 -23.63 -22.87
N GLN A 628 -31.82 -22.46 -22.31
CA GLN A 628 -32.60 -21.24 -22.56
C GLN A 628 -32.66 -20.92 -24.05
N ARG A 629 -31.54 -21.00 -24.77
CA ARG A 629 -31.45 -20.73 -26.20
C ARG A 629 -32.36 -21.65 -27.00
N ARG A 630 -32.24 -22.97 -26.80
CA ARG A 630 -33.04 -23.99 -27.47
C ARG A 630 -34.54 -23.80 -27.26
N ILE A 631 -34.95 -23.39 -26.06
CA ILE A 631 -36.36 -23.17 -25.72
C ILE A 631 -36.91 -21.90 -26.37
N MET A 632 -36.07 -20.88 -26.57
CA MET A 632 -36.46 -19.64 -27.23
C MET A 632 -36.47 -19.75 -28.76
N ASP A 633 -35.67 -20.64 -29.36
CA ASP A 633 -35.52 -20.79 -30.82
C ASP A 633 -36.85 -20.84 -31.61
N PRO A 634 -37.92 -21.54 -31.18
CA PRO A 634 -39.20 -21.54 -31.91
C PRO A 634 -39.81 -20.15 -32.12
N ALA A 635 -39.70 -19.26 -31.12
CA ALA A 635 -40.21 -17.88 -31.17
C ALA A 635 -39.36 -16.95 -32.07
N PHE A 636 -38.25 -17.46 -32.62
CA PHE A 636 -37.40 -16.74 -33.57
C PHE A 636 -37.15 -17.55 -34.85
N SER A 637 -37.94 -18.61 -35.07
CA SER A 637 -37.89 -19.41 -36.29
C SER A 637 -38.31 -18.57 -37.50
N SER A 638 -37.76 -18.90 -38.67
CA SER A 638 -38.10 -18.19 -39.92
C SER A 638 -39.58 -18.29 -40.28
N VAL A 639 -40.28 -19.33 -39.82
CA VAL A 639 -41.72 -19.50 -40.02
C VAL A 639 -42.49 -18.52 -39.13
N TYR A 640 -42.16 -18.47 -37.84
CA TYR A 640 -42.80 -17.55 -36.90
C TYR A 640 -42.56 -16.09 -37.30
N LEU A 641 -41.32 -15.71 -37.58
CA LEU A 641 -40.96 -14.33 -37.94
C LEU A 641 -41.65 -13.85 -39.23
N ARG A 642 -41.79 -14.72 -40.24
CA ARG A 642 -42.55 -14.39 -41.46
C ARG A 642 -44.03 -14.15 -41.17
N GLY A 643 -44.60 -14.81 -40.17
CA GLY A 643 -45.98 -14.59 -39.72
C GLY A 643 -46.20 -13.25 -39.02
N LEU A 644 -45.13 -12.61 -38.51
CA LEU A 644 -45.21 -11.31 -37.84
C LEU A 644 -45.33 -10.12 -38.81
N ILE A 645 -45.22 -10.35 -40.12
CA ILE A 645 -45.23 -9.29 -41.13
C ILE A 645 -46.48 -8.41 -41.03
N THR A 646 -47.64 -8.99 -40.72
CA THR A 646 -48.89 -8.25 -40.52
C THR A 646 -48.79 -7.32 -39.31
N THR A 647 -48.21 -7.78 -38.21
CA THR A 647 -48.01 -6.95 -37.02
C THR A 647 -47.01 -5.82 -37.27
N PHE A 648 -45.92 -6.09 -38.00
CA PHE A 648 -44.98 -5.04 -38.38
C PHE A 648 -45.63 -3.97 -39.25
N ASN A 649 -46.46 -4.37 -40.23
CA ASN A 649 -47.20 -3.42 -41.05
C ASN A 649 -48.18 -2.59 -40.23
N GLU A 650 -49.01 -3.23 -39.41
CA GLU A 650 -49.99 -2.56 -38.54
C GLU A 650 -49.31 -1.50 -37.66
N ARG A 651 -48.20 -1.85 -37.00
CA ARG A 651 -47.50 -0.95 -36.09
C ARG A 651 -46.79 0.18 -36.83
N ALA A 652 -46.19 -0.13 -37.98
CA ALA A 652 -45.55 0.88 -38.80
C ALA A 652 -46.59 1.85 -39.38
N GLU A 653 -47.81 1.38 -39.68
CA GLU A 653 -48.92 2.22 -40.12
C GLU A 653 -49.34 3.23 -39.04
N ARG A 654 -49.34 2.83 -37.76
CA ARG A 654 -49.57 3.77 -36.65
C ARG A 654 -48.50 4.84 -36.59
N LEU A 655 -47.23 4.47 -36.77
CA LEU A 655 -46.12 5.43 -36.84
C LEU A 655 -46.30 6.40 -38.02
N MET A 656 -46.63 5.89 -39.21
CA MET A 656 -46.86 6.74 -40.39
C MET A 656 -48.05 7.68 -40.21
N THR A 657 -49.14 7.18 -39.61
CA THR A 657 -50.32 8.00 -39.29
C THR A 657 -49.96 9.12 -38.33
N LYS A 658 -49.15 8.81 -37.30
CA LYS A 658 -48.69 9.80 -36.34
C LYS A 658 -47.77 10.85 -36.98
N LEU A 659 -46.88 10.44 -37.88
CA LEU A 659 -46.03 11.36 -38.64
C LEU A 659 -46.83 12.26 -39.59
N ASN A 660 -47.95 11.76 -40.12
CA ASN A 660 -48.83 12.55 -40.98
C ASN A 660 -49.46 13.75 -40.27
N GLU A 661 -49.59 13.72 -38.94
CA GLU A 661 -50.04 14.88 -38.15
C GLU A 661 -49.07 16.07 -38.22
N PHE A 662 -47.79 15.80 -38.48
CA PHE A 662 -46.72 16.81 -38.59
C PHE A 662 -46.31 17.06 -40.05
N ALA A 663 -46.86 16.31 -40.99
CA ALA A 663 -46.51 16.47 -42.40
C ALA A 663 -46.96 17.85 -42.88
N ASP A 664 -46.08 18.54 -43.60
CA ASP A 664 -46.32 19.86 -44.20
C ASP A 664 -46.55 21.01 -43.20
N SER A 665 -46.54 20.75 -41.89
CA SER A 665 -46.72 21.78 -40.84
C SER A 665 -45.45 22.60 -40.55
N GLN A 666 -44.30 22.20 -41.10
CA GLN A 666 -42.95 22.69 -40.78
C GLN A 666 -42.53 22.50 -39.30
N GLU A 667 -43.32 21.81 -38.49
CA GLU A 667 -42.95 21.50 -37.12
C GLU A 667 -41.81 20.47 -37.06
N SER A 668 -40.92 20.64 -36.09
CA SER A 668 -39.83 19.70 -35.85
C SER A 668 -40.33 18.47 -35.09
N VAL A 669 -40.06 17.28 -35.64
CA VAL A 669 -40.41 16.00 -35.05
C VAL A 669 -39.17 15.33 -34.45
N HIS A 670 -39.25 14.94 -33.18
CA HIS A 670 -38.24 14.07 -32.54
C HIS A 670 -38.40 12.63 -33.04
N MET A 671 -37.90 12.37 -34.25
CA MET A 671 -38.00 11.08 -34.94
C MET A 671 -37.45 9.93 -34.10
N HIS A 672 -36.31 10.12 -33.42
CA HIS A 672 -35.73 9.10 -32.53
C HIS A 672 -36.68 8.71 -31.38
N LYS A 673 -37.43 9.66 -30.80
CA LYS A 673 -38.39 9.36 -29.72
C LYS A 673 -39.58 8.56 -30.25
N MET A 674 -40.11 8.93 -31.42
CA MET A 674 -41.21 8.19 -32.06
C MET A 674 -40.81 6.76 -32.42
N ILE A 675 -39.60 6.58 -32.95
CA ILE A 675 -39.08 5.25 -33.29
C ILE A 675 -38.91 4.39 -32.03
N ASN A 676 -38.40 4.93 -30.93
CA ASN A 676 -38.33 4.18 -29.66
C ASN A 676 -39.71 3.72 -29.17
N SER A 677 -40.73 4.59 -29.25
CA SER A 677 -42.11 4.20 -28.94
C SER A 677 -42.61 3.08 -29.87
N PHE A 678 -42.33 3.20 -31.17
CA PHE A 678 -42.72 2.22 -32.19
C PHE A 678 -42.08 0.84 -31.96
N THR A 679 -40.76 0.76 -31.76
CA THR A 679 -40.06 -0.51 -31.52
C THR A 679 -40.48 -1.13 -30.19
N MET A 680 -40.77 -0.30 -29.18
CA MET A 680 -41.28 -0.80 -27.92
C MET A 680 -42.69 -1.38 -28.07
N ASP A 681 -43.61 -0.70 -28.76
CA ASP A 681 -44.95 -1.22 -29.04
C ASP A 681 -44.90 -2.56 -29.81
N ILE A 682 -43.96 -2.69 -30.75
CA ILE A 682 -43.74 -3.94 -31.48
C ILE A 682 -43.27 -5.05 -30.55
N ILE A 683 -42.20 -4.84 -29.78
CA ILE A 683 -41.68 -5.92 -28.92
C ILE A 683 -42.71 -6.29 -27.84
N THR A 684 -43.45 -5.32 -27.28
CA THR A 684 -44.46 -5.65 -26.27
C THR A 684 -45.62 -6.43 -26.85
N LYS A 685 -46.06 -6.08 -28.06
CA LYS A 685 -47.14 -6.79 -28.74
C LYS A 685 -46.71 -8.19 -29.15
N VAL A 686 -45.55 -8.33 -29.77
CA VAL A 686 -45.08 -9.61 -30.33
C VAL A 686 -44.53 -10.54 -29.27
N ALA A 687 -43.71 -10.05 -28.34
CA ALA A 687 -43.04 -10.89 -27.36
C ALA A 687 -43.95 -11.24 -26.17
N PHE A 688 -44.82 -10.32 -25.77
CA PHE A 688 -45.57 -10.41 -24.51
C PHE A 688 -47.09 -10.33 -24.70
N GLY A 689 -47.59 -10.07 -25.91
CA GLY A 689 -49.02 -9.93 -26.20
C GLY A 689 -49.64 -8.63 -25.69
N VAL A 690 -48.83 -7.62 -25.32
CA VAL A 690 -49.28 -6.37 -24.70
C VAL A 690 -49.18 -5.19 -25.67
N ASP A 691 -50.30 -4.51 -25.89
CA ASP A 691 -50.36 -3.26 -26.65
C ASP A 691 -50.29 -2.07 -25.69
N LEU A 692 -49.22 -1.28 -25.75
CA LEU A 692 -49.02 -0.11 -24.89
C LEU A 692 -49.47 1.21 -25.55
N ASP A 693 -49.63 1.22 -26.87
CA ASP A 693 -50.00 2.39 -27.69
C ASP A 693 -49.18 3.66 -27.40
N LEU A 694 -47.86 3.50 -27.30
CA LEU A 694 -46.92 4.53 -26.84
C LEU A 694 -46.75 5.72 -27.80
N LEU A 695 -47.27 5.61 -29.02
CA LEU A 695 -47.34 6.74 -29.96
C LEU A 695 -48.42 7.76 -29.58
N ASN A 696 -49.45 7.33 -28.84
CA ASN A 696 -50.56 8.17 -28.39
C ASN A 696 -50.52 8.45 -26.88
N VAL A 697 -49.91 7.55 -26.09
CA VAL A 697 -49.79 7.68 -24.62
C VAL A 697 -48.39 8.16 -24.25
N SER A 698 -48.27 9.43 -23.82
CA SER A 698 -46.98 10.08 -23.52
C SER A 698 -46.37 9.72 -22.16
N ASP A 699 -47.14 9.15 -21.23
CA ASP A 699 -46.77 9.06 -19.80
C ASP A 699 -46.23 7.69 -19.38
N SER A 700 -45.86 6.85 -20.35
CA SER A 700 -45.30 5.53 -20.04
C SER A 700 -43.93 5.65 -19.36
N PRO A 701 -43.70 4.95 -18.23
CA PRO A 701 -42.44 5.03 -17.50
C PRO A 701 -41.34 4.17 -18.13
N PHE A 702 -41.66 3.30 -19.10
CA PHE A 702 -40.72 2.30 -19.62
C PHE A 702 -39.53 2.86 -20.40
N PRO A 703 -39.66 3.82 -21.35
CA PRO A 703 -38.52 4.32 -22.11
C PRO A 703 -37.45 4.91 -21.17
N GLN A 704 -37.90 5.74 -20.22
CA GLN A 704 -37.02 6.37 -19.24
C GLN A 704 -36.39 5.35 -18.30
N ALA A 705 -37.13 4.32 -17.87
CA ALA A 705 -36.60 3.29 -16.99
C ALA A 705 -35.49 2.47 -17.69
N ILE A 706 -35.68 2.09 -18.96
CA ILE A 706 -34.67 1.35 -19.73
C ILE A 706 -33.41 2.21 -19.90
N GLU A 707 -33.56 3.47 -20.32
CA GLU A 707 -32.43 4.39 -20.48
C GLU A 707 -31.66 4.57 -19.16
N THR A 708 -32.38 4.69 -18.05
CA THR A 708 -31.78 4.81 -16.71
C THR A 708 -31.01 3.54 -16.33
N CYS A 709 -31.56 2.35 -16.63
CA CYS A 709 -30.88 1.09 -16.42
C CYS A 709 -29.60 0.95 -17.26
N LEU A 710 -29.62 1.33 -18.54
CA LEU A 710 -28.43 1.25 -19.40
C LEU A 710 -27.35 2.27 -19.01
N LYS A 711 -27.72 3.52 -18.68
CA LYS A 711 -26.79 4.50 -18.12
C LYS A 711 -26.16 3.98 -16.82
N GLY A 712 -26.99 3.45 -15.91
CA GLY A 712 -26.55 2.85 -14.66
C GLY A 712 -25.59 1.67 -14.90
N MET A 713 -25.86 0.84 -15.89
CA MET A 713 -25.01 -0.27 -16.33
C MET A 713 -23.62 0.21 -16.75
N ILE A 714 -23.52 1.23 -17.60
CA ILE A 714 -22.22 1.78 -18.02
C ILE A 714 -21.46 2.41 -16.86
N TYR A 715 -22.12 3.20 -16.01
CA TYR A 715 -21.48 3.77 -14.83
C TYR A 715 -20.93 2.68 -13.92
N TYR A 716 -21.72 1.62 -13.69
CA TYR A 716 -21.29 0.53 -12.84
C TYR A 716 -20.15 -0.28 -13.46
N ILE A 717 -20.14 -0.51 -14.77
CA ILE A 717 -19.04 -1.24 -15.44
C ILE A 717 -17.74 -0.44 -15.42
N ARG A 718 -17.80 0.86 -15.74
CA ARG A 718 -16.61 1.70 -15.92
C ARG A 718 -16.01 2.19 -14.60
N ASP A 719 -16.83 2.38 -13.57
CA ASP A 719 -16.39 2.84 -12.24
C ASP A 719 -16.84 1.86 -11.15
N PRO A 720 -15.99 0.92 -10.72
CA PRO A 720 -16.24 0.04 -9.59
C PRO A 720 -16.61 0.75 -8.30
N MET A 721 -16.22 2.02 -8.13
CA MET A 721 -16.47 2.81 -6.93
C MET A 721 -17.73 3.66 -7.01
N PHE A 722 -18.42 3.67 -8.15
CA PHE A 722 -19.52 4.60 -8.44
C PHE A 722 -20.61 4.60 -7.36
N GLU A 723 -20.97 3.42 -6.85
CA GLU A 723 -22.04 3.26 -5.86
C GLU A 723 -21.69 3.75 -4.45
N TYR A 724 -20.39 3.83 -4.14
CA TYR A 724 -19.90 4.24 -2.82
C TYR A 724 -19.70 5.76 -2.71
N LEU A 725 -19.68 6.47 -3.85
CA LEU A 725 -19.53 7.92 -3.88
C LEU A 725 -20.84 8.61 -3.50
N SER A 726 -20.81 9.40 -2.42
CA SER A 726 -22.00 10.08 -1.87
C SER A 726 -22.76 10.93 -2.90
N LYS A 727 -22.04 11.61 -3.80
CA LYS A 727 -22.60 12.42 -4.88
C LYS A 727 -23.45 11.63 -5.90
N ASN A 728 -23.24 10.31 -6.01
CA ASN A 728 -23.90 9.46 -6.99
C ASN A 728 -25.15 8.74 -6.43
N LYS A 729 -25.46 8.91 -5.13
CA LYS A 729 -26.57 8.20 -4.46
C LYS A 729 -27.91 8.34 -5.19
N ARG A 730 -28.19 9.51 -5.76
CA ARG A 730 -29.41 9.78 -6.53
C ARG A 730 -29.50 8.88 -7.78
N VAL A 731 -28.47 8.88 -8.61
CA VAL A 731 -28.41 8.07 -9.84
C VAL A 731 -28.50 6.58 -9.52
N VAL A 732 -27.82 6.14 -8.45
CA VAL A 732 -27.88 4.75 -7.97
C VAL A 732 -29.31 4.38 -7.58
N GLN A 733 -29.99 5.25 -6.82
CA GLN A 733 -31.37 5.00 -6.38
C GLN A 733 -32.35 4.98 -7.56
N GLU A 734 -32.26 5.94 -8.47
CA GLU A 734 -33.08 6.00 -9.69
C GLU A 734 -32.89 4.74 -10.55
N THR A 735 -31.65 4.25 -10.68
CA THR A 735 -31.34 2.99 -11.39
C THR A 735 -31.97 1.78 -10.70
N ARG A 736 -31.91 1.69 -9.37
CA ARG A 736 -32.53 0.59 -8.60
C ARG A 736 -34.05 0.60 -8.75
N GLU A 737 -34.66 1.79 -8.74
CA GLU A 737 -36.10 1.94 -8.92
C GLU A 737 -36.55 1.55 -10.33
N ALA A 738 -35.78 1.94 -11.36
CA ALA A 738 -36.00 1.50 -12.73
C ALA A 738 -35.92 -0.03 -12.86
N CYS A 739 -34.89 -0.67 -12.26
CA CYS A 739 -34.79 -2.13 -12.25
C CYS A 739 -36.02 -2.79 -11.60
N ARG A 740 -36.47 -2.26 -10.45
CA ARG A 740 -37.66 -2.78 -9.74
C ARG A 740 -38.94 -2.56 -10.53
N LEU A 741 -39.07 -1.47 -11.28
CA LEU A 741 -40.22 -1.24 -12.15
C LEU A 741 -40.29 -2.33 -13.23
N LEU A 742 -39.21 -2.53 -13.99
CA LEU A 742 -39.16 -3.52 -15.07
C LEU A 742 -39.46 -4.94 -14.55
N ARG A 743 -38.87 -5.32 -13.41
CA ARG A 743 -39.11 -6.64 -12.80
C ARG A 743 -40.53 -6.80 -12.27
N ARG A 744 -41.11 -5.77 -11.63
CA ARG A 744 -42.51 -5.82 -11.18
C ARG A 744 -43.47 -6.00 -12.36
N THR A 745 -43.25 -5.26 -13.44
CA THR A 745 -44.04 -5.41 -14.68
C THR A 745 -43.91 -6.81 -15.25
N GLY A 746 -42.69 -7.35 -15.33
CA GLY A 746 -42.45 -8.73 -15.76
C GLY A 746 -43.21 -9.75 -14.91
N ALA A 747 -43.17 -9.61 -13.58
CA ALA A 747 -43.89 -10.49 -12.68
C ALA A 747 -45.41 -10.42 -12.92
N THR A 748 -45.96 -9.22 -13.14
CA THR A 748 -47.38 -9.05 -13.46
C THR A 748 -47.75 -9.77 -14.76
N TRP A 749 -47.01 -9.55 -15.84
CA TRP A 749 -47.33 -10.14 -17.15
C TRP A 749 -47.11 -11.65 -17.18
N ILE A 750 -46.05 -12.15 -16.54
CA ILE A 750 -45.82 -13.59 -16.35
C ILE A 750 -46.99 -14.22 -15.61
N ASN A 751 -47.44 -13.62 -14.50
CA ASN A 751 -48.55 -14.17 -13.71
C ASN A 751 -49.88 -14.12 -14.45
N GLN A 752 -50.14 -13.06 -15.24
CA GLN A 752 -51.31 -13.00 -16.12
C GLN A 752 -51.28 -14.11 -17.16
N ARG A 753 -50.13 -14.34 -17.81
CA ARG A 753 -50.00 -15.42 -18.79
C ARG A 753 -50.11 -16.81 -18.17
N LYS A 754 -49.51 -17.04 -17.00
CA LYS A 754 -49.65 -18.29 -16.24
C LYS A 754 -51.13 -18.61 -15.98
N LYS A 755 -51.92 -17.62 -15.56
CA LYS A 755 -53.36 -17.79 -15.33
C LYS A 755 -54.13 -18.13 -16.61
N ALA A 756 -53.84 -17.44 -17.71
CA ALA A 756 -54.47 -17.75 -19.00
C ALA A 756 -54.22 -19.21 -19.44
N VAL A 757 -52.96 -19.68 -19.32
CA VAL A 757 -52.61 -21.09 -19.61
C VAL A 757 -53.35 -22.05 -18.68
N GLN A 758 -53.40 -21.77 -17.38
CA GLN A 758 -54.10 -22.60 -16.39
C GLN A 758 -55.61 -22.67 -16.63
N ASN A 759 -56.21 -21.59 -17.12
CA ASN A 759 -57.63 -21.53 -17.48
C ASN A 759 -57.95 -22.26 -18.80
N GLY A 760 -56.94 -22.78 -19.52
CA GLY A 760 -57.12 -23.39 -20.83
C GLY A 760 -57.41 -22.37 -21.95
N GLU A 761 -57.05 -21.10 -21.76
CA GLU A 761 -57.16 -20.08 -22.79
C GLU A 761 -56.13 -20.33 -23.91
N ASP A 762 -56.51 -20.03 -25.16
CA ASP A 762 -55.59 -20.12 -26.30
C ASP A 762 -54.56 -18.98 -26.21
N VAL A 763 -53.33 -19.31 -25.83
CA VAL A 763 -52.23 -18.35 -25.69
C VAL A 763 -51.30 -18.38 -26.91
N PRO A 764 -50.81 -17.22 -27.38
CA PRO A 764 -49.89 -17.18 -28.51
C PRO A 764 -48.57 -17.88 -28.19
N MET A 765 -47.93 -18.44 -29.21
CA MET A 765 -46.58 -19.04 -29.14
C MET A 765 -45.46 -17.98 -29.14
N ASP A 766 -45.65 -16.90 -28.39
CA ASP A 766 -44.71 -15.80 -28.24
C ASP A 766 -43.60 -16.10 -27.21
N ILE A 767 -42.69 -15.14 -27.05
CA ILE A 767 -41.54 -15.24 -26.13
C ILE A 767 -42.02 -15.46 -24.69
N LEU A 768 -43.08 -14.78 -24.23
CA LEU A 768 -43.61 -14.97 -22.88
C LEU A 768 -44.08 -16.41 -22.65
N THR A 769 -44.76 -17.01 -23.62
CA THR A 769 -45.17 -18.42 -23.55
C THR A 769 -43.95 -19.35 -23.54
N GLN A 770 -42.90 -19.07 -24.32
CA GLN A 770 -41.66 -19.87 -24.26
C GLN A 770 -40.93 -19.73 -22.92
N ILE A 771 -40.95 -18.54 -22.30
CA ILE A 771 -40.43 -18.31 -20.95
C ILE A 771 -41.15 -19.21 -19.94
N LEU A 772 -42.48 -19.34 -20.03
CA LEU A 772 -43.24 -20.24 -19.15
C LEU A 772 -42.88 -21.71 -19.37
N LYS A 773 -42.82 -22.16 -20.62
CA LYS A 773 -42.42 -23.54 -20.96
C LYS A 773 -41.02 -23.88 -20.45
N SER A 774 -40.11 -22.90 -20.47
CA SER A 774 -38.77 -23.06 -19.92
C SER A 774 -38.75 -23.38 -18.44
N ALA A 775 -39.70 -22.84 -17.67
CA ALA A 775 -39.81 -23.08 -16.23
C ALA A 775 -40.43 -24.44 -15.92
N GLU A 776 -41.42 -24.88 -16.70
CA GLU A 776 -42.08 -26.18 -16.51
C GLU A 776 -41.12 -27.37 -16.64
N GLU A 777 -40.09 -27.25 -17.48
CA GLU A 777 -39.04 -28.27 -17.66
C GLU A 777 -38.03 -28.37 -16.49
N ASN A 778 -38.03 -27.47 -15.49
CA ASN A 778 -36.93 -27.35 -14.52
C ASN A 778 -37.24 -27.70 -13.05
N LYS A 779 -38.51 -27.76 -12.62
CA LYS A 779 -38.96 -28.20 -11.26
C LYS A 779 -38.07 -27.73 -10.08
N LYS A 780 -37.51 -26.52 -10.12
CA LYS A 780 -36.68 -25.95 -9.02
C LYS A 780 -37.21 -24.56 -8.60
N ASP A 781 -37.04 -24.20 -7.32
CA ASP A 781 -37.50 -22.92 -6.75
C ASP A 781 -36.90 -21.67 -7.43
N ASP A 782 -35.77 -21.78 -8.14
CA ASP A 782 -35.13 -20.69 -8.89
C ASP A 782 -35.84 -20.31 -10.21
N ASP A 783 -36.88 -21.05 -10.63
CA ASP A 783 -37.50 -20.89 -11.95
C ASP A 783 -38.20 -19.53 -12.14
N GLU A 784 -38.77 -18.92 -11.08
CA GLU A 784 -39.43 -17.61 -11.21
C GLU A 784 -38.44 -16.47 -11.49
N GLU A 785 -37.29 -16.48 -10.83
CA GLU A 785 -36.24 -15.49 -11.07
C GLU A 785 -35.65 -15.65 -12.49
N VAL A 786 -35.48 -16.89 -12.97
CA VAL A 786 -35.02 -17.14 -14.34
C VAL A 786 -36.05 -16.68 -15.38
N MET A 787 -37.35 -16.83 -15.11
CA MET A 787 -38.40 -16.28 -15.98
C MET A 787 -38.34 -14.75 -16.05
N LEU A 788 -38.19 -14.09 -14.90
CA LEU A 788 -38.05 -12.63 -14.82
C LEU A 788 -36.79 -12.14 -15.50
N ASP A 789 -35.68 -12.84 -15.33
CA ASP A 789 -34.40 -12.52 -15.96
C ASP A 789 -34.48 -12.56 -17.49
N ASN A 790 -35.14 -13.59 -18.04
CA ASN A 790 -35.39 -13.67 -19.47
C ASN A 790 -36.40 -12.62 -19.95
N PHE A 791 -37.44 -12.33 -19.17
CA PHE A 791 -38.38 -11.25 -19.47
C PHE A 791 -37.65 -9.91 -19.64
N VAL A 792 -36.87 -9.49 -18.64
CA VAL A 792 -36.14 -8.22 -18.68
C VAL A 792 -35.12 -8.22 -19.82
N THR A 793 -34.46 -9.36 -20.07
CA THR A 793 -33.52 -9.51 -21.20
C THR A 793 -34.19 -9.18 -22.54
N PHE A 794 -35.34 -9.80 -22.86
CA PHE A 794 -36.02 -9.56 -24.14
C PHE A 794 -36.68 -8.18 -24.19
N PHE A 795 -37.23 -7.70 -23.07
CA PHE A 795 -37.88 -6.39 -22.99
C PHE A 795 -36.91 -5.25 -23.32
N ILE A 796 -35.65 -5.34 -22.86
CA ILE A 796 -34.62 -4.31 -23.12
C ILE A 796 -33.95 -4.53 -24.47
N ALA A 797 -33.49 -5.76 -24.76
CA ALA A 797 -32.69 -6.03 -25.95
C ALA A 797 -33.46 -5.84 -27.26
N GLY A 798 -34.78 -6.06 -27.24
CA GLY A 798 -35.61 -6.09 -28.45
C GLY A 798 -36.05 -4.73 -29.01
N GLN A 799 -35.99 -3.64 -28.23
CA GLN A 799 -36.48 -2.33 -28.69
C GLN A 799 -35.36 -1.33 -28.97
N GLU A 800 -34.47 -1.09 -28.01
CA GLU A 800 -33.53 0.05 -28.08
C GLU A 800 -32.49 -0.11 -29.18
N THR A 801 -32.06 -1.35 -29.43
CA THR A 801 -31.06 -1.66 -30.44
C THR A 801 -31.57 -1.42 -31.87
N THR A 802 -32.82 -1.80 -32.18
CA THR A 802 -33.42 -1.49 -33.49
C THR A 802 -33.73 -0.01 -33.61
N ALA A 803 -34.24 0.64 -32.55
CA ALA A 803 -34.59 2.05 -32.58
C ALA A 803 -33.39 2.94 -32.89
N ASN A 804 -32.25 2.67 -32.23
CA ASN A 804 -31.01 3.40 -32.48
C ASN A 804 -30.46 3.13 -33.89
N GLN A 805 -30.61 1.91 -34.43
CA GLN A 805 -30.24 1.61 -35.81
C GLN A 805 -31.04 2.46 -36.81
N ILE A 806 -32.37 2.48 -36.67
CA ILE A 806 -33.24 3.27 -37.56
C ILE A 806 -32.93 4.76 -37.42
N ALA A 807 -32.71 5.25 -36.19
CA ALA A 807 -32.35 6.64 -35.96
C ALA A 807 -31.03 7.02 -36.66
N PHE A 808 -29.97 6.23 -36.51
CA PHE A 808 -28.72 6.47 -37.24
C PHE A 808 -28.90 6.38 -38.76
N ALA A 809 -29.75 5.48 -39.26
CA ALA A 809 -30.05 5.41 -40.70
C ALA A 809 -30.69 6.71 -41.18
N ILE A 810 -31.70 7.23 -40.48
CA ILE A 810 -32.35 8.51 -40.82
C ILE A 810 -31.36 9.67 -40.74
N MET A 811 -30.49 9.69 -39.73
CA MET A 811 -29.45 10.68 -39.58
C MET A 811 -28.49 10.69 -40.78
N GLU A 812 -27.99 9.53 -41.21
CA GLU A 812 -27.08 9.44 -42.35
C GLU A 812 -27.78 9.75 -43.68
N LEU A 813 -29.03 9.29 -43.86
CA LEU A 813 -29.80 9.61 -45.07
C LEU A 813 -30.09 11.12 -45.20
N GLY A 814 -30.32 11.81 -44.08
CA GLY A 814 -30.47 13.27 -44.09
C GLY A 814 -29.17 14.02 -44.41
N ARG A 815 -28.01 13.36 -44.27
CA ARG A 815 -26.68 13.90 -44.63
C ARG A 815 -26.24 13.50 -46.05
N HIS A 816 -26.88 12.47 -46.62
CA HIS A 816 -26.57 11.88 -47.92
C HIS A 816 -27.81 11.86 -48.84
N PRO A 817 -28.25 13.01 -49.37
CA PRO A 817 -29.44 13.10 -50.22
C PRO A 817 -29.39 12.18 -51.45
N GLU A 818 -28.20 11.91 -51.98
CA GLU A 818 -27.97 11.01 -53.11
C GLU A 818 -28.31 9.54 -52.78
N ILE A 819 -28.02 9.10 -51.55
CA ILE A 819 -28.36 7.76 -51.07
C ILE A 819 -29.85 7.70 -50.74
N LEU A 820 -30.39 8.75 -50.13
CA LEU A 820 -31.82 8.88 -49.84
C LEU A 820 -32.67 8.78 -51.12
N GLN A 821 -32.30 9.53 -52.16
CA GLN A 821 -33.02 9.51 -53.44
C GLN A 821 -33.01 8.09 -54.06
N ARG A 822 -31.85 7.43 -54.10
CA ARG A 822 -31.75 6.08 -54.64
C ARG A 822 -32.55 5.04 -53.85
N LEU A 823 -32.65 5.20 -52.52
CA LEU A 823 -33.54 4.37 -51.71
C LEU A 823 -35.01 4.62 -51.99
N GLN A 824 -35.40 5.88 -52.17
CA GLN A 824 -36.77 6.22 -52.54
C GLN A 824 -37.13 5.61 -53.90
N GLU A 825 -36.21 5.65 -54.88
CA GLU A 825 -36.37 4.98 -56.18
C GLU A 825 -36.55 3.46 -56.05
N GLU A 826 -35.74 2.78 -55.23
CA GLU A 826 -35.92 1.34 -54.96
C GLU A 826 -37.28 1.05 -54.30
N VAL A 827 -37.67 1.87 -53.32
CA VAL A 827 -38.94 1.73 -52.60
C VAL A 827 -40.12 1.94 -53.55
N ASP A 828 -40.05 2.92 -54.45
CA ASP A 828 -41.09 3.17 -55.46
C ASP A 828 -41.18 2.02 -56.46
N GLU A 829 -40.04 1.46 -56.91
CA GLU A 829 -40.01 0.33 -57.84
C GLU A 829 -40.59 -0.95 -57.22
N VAL A 830 -40.27 -1.22 -55.95
CA VAL A 830 -40.67 -2.46 -55.27
C VAL A 830 -42.10 -2.37 -54.72
N LEU A 831 -42.46 -1.24 -54.10
CA LEU A 831 -43.75 -1.08 -53.39
C LEU A 831 -44.76 -0.22 -54.15
N GLY A 832 -44.33 0.80 -54.90
CA GLY A 832 -45.21 1.78 -55.52
C GLY A 832 -46.24 2.33 -54.52
N VAL A 833 -47.53 2.22 -54.83
CA VAL A 833 -48.65 2.65 -53.96
C VAL A 833 -49.11 1.58 -52.94
N LYS A 834 -48.45 0.42 -52.89
CA LYS A 834 -48.86 -0.70 -52.02
C LYS A 834 -48.67 -0.33 -50.55
N GLN A 835 -49.74 -0.39 -49.76
CA GLN A 835 -49.69 -0.06 -48.34
C GLN A 835 -49.14 -1.21 -47.47
N GLU A 836 -49.49 -2.45 -47.76
CA GLU A 836 -49.06 -3.64 -47.00
C GLU A 836 -47.82 -4.29 -47.61
N ILE A 837 -46.72 -4.34 -46.85
CA ILE A 837 -45.45 -4.94 -47.28
C ILE A 837 -45.48 -6.45 -47.02
N THR A 838 -45.18 -7.27 -48.02
CA THR A 838 -45.07 -8.73 -47.88
C THR A 838 -43.64 -9.18 -47.64
N ASN A 839 -43.46 -10.44 -47.22
CA ASN A 839 -42.12 -11.02 -47.05
C ASN A 839 -41.31 -11.06 -48.36
N GLU A 840 -41.97 -11.18 -49.51
CA GLU A 840 -41.30 -11.17 -50.82
C GLU A 840 -40.77 -9.77 -51.16
N ASP A 841 -41.57 -8.73 -50.89
CA ASP A 841 -41.15 -7.34 -51.08
C ASP A 841 -39.92 -7.00 -50.23
N LEU A 842 -39.90 -7.44 -48.95
CA LEU A 842 -38.75 -7.27 -48.06
C LEU A 842 -37.45 -7.91 -48.60
N GLY A 843 -37.60 -8.99 -49.37
CA GLY A 843 -36.50 -9.67 -50.06
C GLY A 843 -35.95 -8.87 -51.26
N ARG A 844 -36.81 -8.08 -51.91
CA ARG A 844 -36.47 -7.22 -53.07
C ARG A 844 -35.86 -5.87 -52.69
N LEU A 845 -36.08 -5.39 -51.46
CA LEU A 845 -35.45 -4.17 -50.92
C LEU A 845 -33.96 -4.42 -50.59
N THR A 846 -33.15 -4.54 -51.63
CA THR A 846 -31.74 -4.95 -51.58
C THR A 846 -30.80 -3.80 -51.20
N TYR A 847 -31.03 -2.60 -51.72
CA TYR A 847 -30.24 -1.41 -51.42
C TYR A 847 -30.56 -0.89 -50.02
N LEU A 848 -31.84 -0.91 -49.60
CA LEU A 848 -32.22 -0.66 -48.21
C LEU A 848 -31.49 -1.59 -47.23
N ASN A 849 -31.35 -2.87 -47.59
CA ASN A 849 -30.58 -3.82 -46.80
C ASN A 849 -29.09 -3.47 -46.72
N GLN A 850 -28.51 -2.93 -47.79
CA GLN A 850 -27.12 -2.46 -47.81
C GLN A 850 -26.94 -1.24 -46.91
N VAL A 851 -27.86 -0.26 -47.00
CA VAL A 851 -27.88 0.94 -46.16
C VAL A 851 -27.97 0.55 -44.69
N LEU A 852 -28.91 -0.32 -44.32
CA LEU A 852 -29.06 -0.76 -42.92
C LEU A 852 -27.82 -1.49 -42.37
N LYS A 853 -27.09 -2.23 -43.23
CA LYS A 853 -25.82 -2.86 -42.84
C LYS A 853 -24.70 -1.83 -42.69
N GLU A 854 -24.62 -0.86 -43.58
CA GLU A 854 -23.65 0.23 -43.47
C GLU A 854 -23.91 1.10 -42.24
N THR A 855 -25.17 1.34 -41.91
CA THR A 855 -25.56 1.95 -40.64
C THR A 855 -25.04 1.14 -39.45
N LEU A 856 -25.17 -0.19 -39.42
CA LEU A 856 -24.65 -1.00 -38.32
C LEU A 856 -23.11 -1.14 -38.32
N ARG A 857 -22.45 -0.95 -39.47
CA ARG A 857 -20.99 -0.92 -39.55
C ARG A 857 -20.46 0.33 -38.85
N LEU A 858 -20.99 1.50 -39.20
CA LEU A 858 -20.58 2.76 -38.59
C LEU A 858 -21.14 2.92 -37.18
N TYR A 859 -22.38 2.49 -36.94
CA TYR A 859 -23.09 2.69 -35.69
C TYR A 859 -23.58 1.35 -35.11
N PRO A 860 -22.67 0.44 -34.71
CA PRO A 860 -23.08 -0.81 -34.09
C PRO A 860 -23.71 -0.50 -32.73
N THR A 861 -25.04 -0.63 -32.65
CA THR A 861 -25.81 -0.25 -31.45
C THR A 861 -25.33 -1.01 -30.21
N ALA A 862 -24.93 -2.27 -30.36
CA ALA A 862 -24.06 -2.96 -29.41
C ALA A 862 -22.60 -2.94 -29.93
N PRO A 863 -21.69 -2.14 -29.33
CA PRO A 863 -20.38 -1.88 -29.92
C PRO A 863 -19.41 -3.08 -29.87
N GLY A 864 -19.68 -4.10 -29.05
CA GLY A 864 -18.83 -5.27 -28.92
C GLY A 864 -19.36 -6.34 -27.97
N THR A 865 -18.59 -7.41 -27.80
CA THR A 865 -18.85 -8.49 -26.86
C THR A 865 -17.55 -9.04 -26.30
N SER A 866 -17.60 -9.57 -25.08
CA SER A 866 -16.45 -10.14 -24.40
C SER A 866 -16.60 -11.63 -24.10
N ARG A 867 -15.46 -12.30 -23.93
CA ARG A 867 -15.33 -13.71 -23.54
C ARG A 867 -14.30 -13.88 -22.44
N TRP A 868 -14.47 -14.89 -21.61
CA TRP A 868 -13.49 -15.28 -20.61
C TRP A 868 -12.44 -16.22 -21.21
N LEU A 869 -11.18 -15.85 -21.10
CA LEU A 869 -10.07 -16.71 -21.45
C LEU A 869 -9.52 -17.35 -20.16
N ALA A 870 -9.89 -18.61 -19.91
CA ALA A 870 -9.52 -19.32 -18.68
C ALA A 870 -8.10 -19.87 -18.69
N GLU A 871 -7.59 -20.23 -19.87
CA GLU A 871 -6.30 -20.89 -20.09
C GLU A 871 -5.41 -20.02 -20.98
N ASP A 872 -4.10 -20.20 -20.88
CA ASP A 872 -3.14 -19.50 -21.73
C ASP A 872 -3.41 -19.78 -23.22
N MET A 873 -3.29 -18.76 -24.06
CA MET A 873 -3.55 -18.85 -25.51
C MET A 873 -2.63 -17.90 -26.28
N VAL A 874 -2.23 -18.29 -27.49
CA VAL A 874 -1.52 -17.41 -28.41
C VAL A 874 -2.54 -16.66 -29.27
N ILE A 875 -2.54 -15.33 -29.21
CA ILE A 875 -3.41 -14.47 -30.03
C ILE A 875 -2.50 -13.56 -30.84
N ASP A 876 -2.56 -13.67 -32.17
CA ASP A 876 -1.74 -12.88 -33.10
C ASP A 876 -0.23 -12.88 -32.74
N GLY A 877 0.31 -14.06 -32.40
CA GLY A 877 1.71 -14.23 -31.99
C GLY A 877 2.05 -13.77 -30.56
N VAL A 878 1.09 -13.20 -29.82
CA VAL A 878 1.26 -12.79 -28.42
C VAL A 878 0.82 -13.91 -27.47
N ASN A 879 1.68 -14.29 -26.55
CA ASN A 879 1.34 -15.22 -25.47
C ASN A 879 0.44 -14.51 -24.45
N VAL A 880 -0.84 -14.87 -24.42
CA VAL A 880 -1.83 -14.31 -23.49
C VAL A 880 -2.03 -15.29 -22.33
N PRO A 881 -1.70 -14.91 -21.09
CA PRO A 881 -2.01 -15.75 -19.94
C PRO A 881 -3.52 -15.86 -19.68
N GLY A 882 -3.96 -17.00 -19.18
CA GLY A 882 -5.34 -17.22 -18.75
C GLY A 882 -5.71 -16.39 -17.52
N GLY A 883 -7.01 -16.17 -17.33
CA GLY A 883 -7.58 -15.37 -16.25
C GLY A 883 -7.88 -13.92 -16.64
N CYS A 884 -8.17 -13.65 -17.92
CA CYS A 884 -8.51 -12.31 -18.40
C CYS A 884 -9.74 -12.32 -19.33
N ALA A 885 -10.37 -11.15 -19.47
CA ALA A 885 -11.46 -10.94 -20.42
C ALA A 885 -10.92 -10.49 -21.78
N VAL A 886 -11.43 -11.09 -22.86
CA VAL A 886 -11.10 -10.71 -24.24
C VAL A 886 -12.30 -10.02 -24.86
N LEU A 887 -12.14 -8.76 -25.22
CA LEU A 887 -13.16 -7.88 -25.81
C LEU A 887 -13.00 -7.84 -27.34
N PHE A 888 -14.07 -8.21 -28.03
CA PHE A 888 -14.21 -8.10 -29.49
C PHE A 888 -15.11 -6.91 -29.80
N SER A 889 -14.53 -5.84 -30.32
CA SER A 889 -15.27 -4.61 -30.63
C SER A 889 -15.60 -4.54 -32.12
N SER A 890 -16.90 -4.65 -32.45
CA SER A 890 -17.38 -4.41 -33.82
C SER A 890 -17.17 -2.95 -34.21
N TYR A 891 -17.26 -2.02 -33.26
CA TYR A 891 -16.99 -0.60 -33.48
C TYR A 891 -15.56 -0.36 -33.97
N VAL A 892 -14.57 -0.94 -33.29
CA VAL A 892 -13.15 -0.82 -33.66
C VAL A 892 -12.87 -1.51 -34.98
N CYS A 893 -13.25 -2.78 -35.15
CA CYS A 893 -12.99 -3.52 -36.39
C CYS A 893 -13.61 -2.83 -37.62
N SER A 894 -14.77 -2.22 -37.47
CA SER A 894 -15.46 -1.50 -38.54
C SER A 894 -14.77 -0.21 -38.97
N ARG A 895 -13.84 0.32 -38.16
CA ARG A 895 -13.16 1.60 -38.38
C ARG A 895 -11.68 1.47 -38.78
N LEU A 896 -11.15 0.25 -38.83
CA LEU A 896 -9.76 0.03 -39.22
C LEU A 896 -9.62 -0.05 -40.75
N GLU A 897 -8.77 0.80 -41.32
CA GLU A 897 -8.48 0.89 -42.77
C GLU A 897 -8.11 -0.48 -43.39
N ARG A 898 -7.39 -1.31 -42.62
CA ARG A 898 -6.97 -2.66 -43.07
C ARG A 898 -8.15 -3.61 -43.33
N PHE A 899 -9.33 -3.33 -42.79
CA PHE A 899 -10.54 -4.14 -42.98
C PHE A 899 -11.58 -3.45 -43.85
N PHE A 900 -11.66 -2.11 -43.77
CA PHE A 900 -12.58 -1.29 -44.53
C PHE A 900 -11.85 -0.08 -45.09
N LYS A 901 -11.73 0.01 -46.42
CA LYS A 901 -11.12 1.16 -47.09
C LYS A 901 -11.94 2.43 -46.84
N ASP A 902 -11.33 3.58 -46.54
CA ASP A 902 -12.05 4.84 -46.25
C ASP A 902 -13.16 4.64 -45.18
N PRO A 903 -12.82 4.10 -43.99
CA PRO A 903 -13.77 3.46 -43.08
C PRO A 903 -14.78 4.41 -42.45
N LEU A 904 -14.55 5.72 -42.48
CA LEU A 904 -15.49 6.71 -41.92
C LEU A 904 -16.53 7.19 -42.95
N THR A 905 -16.37 6.86 -44.23
CA THR A 905 -17.33 7.18 -45.29
C THR A 905 -18.53 6.24 -45.19
N PHE A 906 -19.75 6.80 -45.17
CA PHE A 906 -21.00 6.05 -45.26
C PHE A 906 -21.21 5.58 -46.70
N ASP A 907 -20.89 4.32 -46.99
CA ASP A 907 -20.95 3.73 -48.33
C ASP A 907 -21.69 2.37 -48.32
N PRO A 908 -22.98 2.35 -48.71
CA PRO A 908 -23.76 1.12 -48.81
C PRO A 908 -23.20 0.08 -49.79
N GLU A 909 -22.45 0.49 -50.83
CA GLU A 909 -21.94 -0.43 -51.86
C GLU A 909 -20.94 -1.44 -51.31
N ARG A 910 -20.37 -1.20 -50.12
CA ARG A 910 -19.56 -2.18 -49.36
C ARG A 910 -20.29 -3.49 -49.10
N PHE A 911 -21.61 -3.46 -49.06
CA PHE A 911 -22.46 -4.61 -48.82
C PHE A 911 -23.15 -5.14 -50.08
N HIS A 912 -22.77 -4.64 -51.26
CA HIS A 912 -23.19 -5.20 -52.53
C HIS A 912 -22.76 -6.67 -52.63
N VAL A 913 -23.52 -7.49 -53.37
CA VAL A 913 -23.31 -8.96 -53.44
C VAL A 913 -21.92 -9.35 -53.95
N ASN A 914 -21.33 -8.50 -54.80
CA ASN A 914 -20.01 -8.69 -55.40
C ASN A 914 -18.87 -7.97 -54.64
N ALA A 915 -19.16 -7.27 -53.54
CA ALA A 915 -18.15 -6.56 -52.77
C ALA A 915 -17.29 -7.54 -51.93
N PRO A 916 -16.02 -7.20 -51.63
CA PRO A 916 -15.19 -7.97 -50.70
C PRO A 916 -15.86 -8.11 -49.33
N LYS A 917 -15.82 -9.32 -48.75
CA LYS A 917 -16.45 -9.60 -47.45
C LYS A 917 -15.42 -9.46 -46.32
N PRO A 918 -15.66 -8.59 -45.32
CA PRO A 918 -14.80 -8.43 -44.15
C PRO A 918 -15.05 -9.56 -43.14
N TYR A 919 -14.65 -10.78 -43.49
CA TYR A 919 -14.87 -11.98 -42.67
C TYR A 919 -14.35 -11.78 -41.25
N PHE A 920 -15.21 -12.06 -40.26
CA PHE A 920 -14.91 -11.93 -38.83
C PHE A 920 -14.54 -10.51 -38.36
N CYS A 921 -14.73 -9.48 -39.20
CA CYS A 921 -14.51 -8.07 -38.84
C CYS A 921 -15.81 -7.25 -38.84
N TYR A 922 -16.89 -7.78 -39.41
CA TYR A 922 -18.25 -7.24 -39.33
C TYR A 922 -19.16 -8.18 -38.55
N PHE A 923 -19.52 -7.81 -37.32
CA PHE A 923 -20.34 -8.65 -36.44
C PHE A 923 -21.24 -7.83 -35.49
N PRO A 924 -22.08 -6.91 -35.99
CA PRO A 924 -22.97 -6.10 -35.15
C PRO A 924 -23.98 -6.94 -34.34
N PHE A 925 -24.22 -8.19 -34.75
CA PHE A 925 -25.07 -9.17 -34.05
C PHE A 925 -24.27 -10.27 -33.33
N ALA A 926 -22.97 -10.03 -33.07
CA ALA A 926 -21.99 -11.03 -32.65
C ALA A 926 -21.87 -12.22 -33.64
N LEU A 927 -21.13 -13.27 -33.25
CA LEU A 927 -20.89 -14.47 -34.06
C LEU A 927 -21.06 -15.75 -33.24
N GLY A 928 -21.20 -16.87 -33.95
CA GLY A 928 -21.18 -18.21 -33.36
C GLY A 928 -22.45 -18.59 -32.58
N PRO A 929 -22.34 -19.56 -31.67
CA PRO A 929 -23.47 -20.08 -30.89
C PRO A 929 -24.21 -18.99 -30.11
N ARG A 930 -23.49 -17.96 -29.65
CA ARG A 930 -24.03 -16.83 -28.87
C ARG A 930 -24.32 -15.59 -29.72
N SER A 931 -24.56 -15.76 -31.02
CA SER A 931 -25.05 -14.69 -31.91
C SER A 931 -26.46 -14.23 -31.52
N CYS A 932 -26.82 -12.99 -31.88
CA CYS A 932 -28.10 -12.40 -31.55
C CYS A 932 -29.26 -13.26 -32.06
N LEU A 933 -30.14 -13.69 -31.15
CA LEU A 933 -31.33 -14.46 -31.50
C LEU A 933 -32.34 -13.62 -32.31
N GLY A 934 -32.41 -12.33 -32.02
CA GLY A 934 -33.34 -11.38 -32.65
C GLY A 934 -32.83 -10.73 -33.94
N GLN A 935 -31.73 -11.18 -34.54
CA GLN A 935 -31.16 -10.53 -35.72
C GLN A 935 -32.18 -10.39 -36.86
N ASN A 936 -32.86 -11.47 -37.24
CA ASN A 936 -33.83 -11.45 -38.34
C ASN A 936 -35.06 -10.59 -37.98
N PHE A 937 -35.52 -10.66 -36.72
CA PHE A 937 -36.62 -9.83 -36.22
C PHE A 937 -36.30 -8.33 -36.39
N SER A 938 -35.15 -7.90 -35.87
CA SER A 938 -34.69 -6.50 -35.93
C SER A 938 -34.54 -6.01 -37.37
N GLN A 939 -33.98 -6.84 -38.27
CA GLN A 939 -33.84 -6.46 -39.68
C GLN A 939 -35.18 -6.36 -40.42
N MET A 940 -36.15 -7.23 -40.11
CA MET A 940 -37.49 -7.12 -40.70
C MET A 940 -38.21 -5.87 -40.20
N GLU A 941 -38.20 -5.63 -38.89
CA GLU A 941 -38.77 -4.43 -38.26
C GLU A 941 -38.18 -3.14 -38.86
N ALA A 942 -36.86 -3.03 -38.93
CA ALA A 942 -36.18 -1.86 -39.48
C ALA A 942 -36.51 -1.63 -40.96
N LYS A 943 -36.56 -2.70 -41.77
CA LYS A 943 -36.91 -2.59 -43.19
C LYS A 943 -38.35 -2.13 -43.40
N VAL A 944 -39.31 -2.69 -42.67
CA VAL A 944 -40.73 -2.29 -42.79
C VAL A 944 -40.90 -0.82 -42.41
N ALA A 945 -40.31 -0.40 -41.29
CA ALA A 945 -40.39 0.98 -40.82
C ALA A 945 -39.76 1.96 -41.82
N MET A 946 -38.54 1.69 -42.27
CA MET A 946 -37.83 2.55 -43.23
C MET A 946 -38.51 2.58 -44.59
N ALA A 947 -38.97 1.44 -45.12
CA ALA A 947 -39.62 1.40 -46.42
C ALA A 947 -40.93 2.20 -46.42
N LYS A 948 -41.77 2.08 -45.39
CA LYS A 948 -43.00 2.89 -45.27
C LYS A 948 -42.69 4.38 -45.07
N LEU A 949 -41.65 4.72 -44.29
CA LEU A 949 -41.22 6.11 -44.11
C LEU A 949 -40.81 6.73 -45.46
N LEU A 950 -39.93 6.05 -46.20
CA LEU A 950 -39.39 6.49 -47.50
C LEU A 950 -40.46 6.53 -48.60
N GLN A 951 -41.45 5.63 -48.54
CA GLN A 951 -42.57 5.60 -49.47
C GLN A 951 -43.45 6.86 -49.34
N ARG A 952 -43.62 7.38 -48.11
CA ARG A 952 -44.68 8.37 -47.81
C ARG A 952 -44.19 9.76 -47.50
N PHE A 953 -42.96 9.91 -47.04
CA PHE A 953 -42.46 11.18 -46.54
C PHE A 953 -41.10 11.52 -47.12
N ASP A 954 -40.95 12.79 -47.45
CA ASP A 954 -39.64 13.43 -47.51
C ASP A 954 -39.32 13.95 -46.10
N PHE A 955 -38.07 13.81 -45.67
CA PHE A 955 -37.63 14.35 -44.39
C PHE A 955 -36.32 15.10 -44.53
N SER A 956 -36.10 16.07 -43.65
CA SER A 956 -34.86 16.85 -43.60
C SER A 956 -34.44 17.08 -42.16
N LEU A 957 -33.15 16.96 -41.89
CA LEU A 957 -32.59 17.18 -40.55
C LEU A 957 -32.72 18.65 -40.16
N VAL A 958 -33.19 18.90 -38.93
CA VAL A 958 -33.20 20.26 -38.37
C VAL A 958 -31.75 20.76 -38.19
N PRO A 959 -31.41 21.99 -38.63
CA PRO A 959 -30.07 22.54 -38.48
C PRO A 959 -29.63 22.68 -37.01
N GLY A 960 -28.33 22.49 -36.74
CA GLY A 960 -27.73 22.74 -35.43
C GLY A 960 -27.77 21.59 -34.42
N GLN A 961 -28.31 20.41 -34.79
CA GLN A 961 -28.22 19.20 -33.96
C GLN A 961 -26.82 18.56 -34.02
N SER A 962 -26.37 17.93 -32.93
CA SER A 962 -25.10 17.19 -32.88
C SER A 962 -25.25 15.84 -33.61
N PHE A 963 -24.24 15.47 -34.39
CA PHE A 963 -24.14 14.15 -35.05
C PHE A 963 -23.16 13.21 -34.33
N GLU A 964 -22.73 13.59 -33.13
CA GLU A 964 -21.86 12.76 -32.30
C GLU A 964 -22.61 11.56 -31.71
N ILE A 965 -21.83 10.56 -31.32
CA ILE A 965 -22.34 9.32 -30.74
C ILE A 965 -22.36 9.45 -29.21
N LEU A 966 -23.52 9.15 -28.62
CA LEU A 966 -23.64 8.95 -27.18
C LEU A 966 -23.65 7.46 -26.86
N ASP A 967 -22.76 7.03 -25.96
CA ASP A 967 -22.71 5.67 -25.44
C ASP A 967 -23.41 5.59 -24.07
N THR A 968 -24.66 5.14 -24.08
CA THR A 968 -25.43 4.86 -22.86
C THR A 968 -25.43 3.38 -22.49
N GLY A 969 -24.59 2.54 -23.12
CA GLY A 969 -24.66 1.08 -23.06
C GLY A 969 -25.12 0.47 -24.38
N THR A 970 -25.86 1.26 -25.14
CA THR A 970 -25.97 1.14 -26.59
C THR A 970 -25.52 2.46 -27.22
N LEU A 971 -25.01 2.40 -28.45
CA LEU A 971 -24.70 3.62 -29.20
C LEU A 971 -26.00 4.25 -29.71
N ARG A 972 -26.15 5.56 -29.54
CA ARG A 972 -27.29 6.35 -30.03
C ARG A 972 -26.85 7.76 -30.47
N PRO A 973 -27.61 8.46 -31.31
CA PRO A 973 -27.34 9.87 -31.63
C PRO A 973 -27.41 10.74 -30.37
N GLU A 974 -26.42 11.61 -30.14
CA GLU A 974 -26.31 12.42 -28.92
C GLU A 974 -27.51 13.37 -28.72
N SER A 975 -27.90 14.08 -29.77
CA SER A 975 -29.08 14.97 -29.75
C SER A 975 -30.41 14.24 -30.04
N GLY A 976 -30.37 12.92 -30.20
CA GLY A 976 -31.40 12.18 -30.91
C GLY A 976 -31.40 12.50 -32.40
N VAL A 977 -32.54 12.36 -33.07
CA VAL A 977 -32.71 12.71 -34.49
C VAL A 977 -33.96 13.54 -34.61
N ILE A 978 -33.79 14.79 -35.03
CA ILE A 978 -34.88 15.77 -35.19
C ILE A 978 -35.00 16.11 -36.67
N CYS A 979 -36.19 15.89 -37.21
CA CYS A 979 -36.47 16.12 -38.63
C CYS A 979 -37.69 17.01 -38.80
N THR A 980 -37.74 17.76 -39.90
CA THR A 980 -39.03 18.17 -40.49
C THR A 980 -39.47 17.06 -41.46
N VAL A 981 -40.78 16.86 -41.56
CA VAL A 981 -41.39 15.86 -42.46
C VAL A 981 -42.37 16.53 -43.39
N LYS A 982 -42.35 16.10 -44.65
CA LYS A 982 -43.22 16.59 -45.72
C LYS A 982 -43.88 15.39 -46.38
N GLN A 983 -45.16 15.51 -46.75
CA GLN A 983 -45.81 14.44 -47.48
C GLN A 983 -45.18 14.32 -48.88
N ARG A 984 -44.76 13.11 -49.24
CA ARG A 984 -44.15 12.84 -50.54
C ARG A 984 -45.26 12.81 -51.59
N SER A 985 -45.10 13.59 -52.65
CA SER A 985 -46.04 13.58 -53.78
C SER A 985 -45.88 12.24 -54.50
N SER A 986 -46.93 11.41 -54.51
CA SER A 986 -46.90 10.10 -55.17
C SER A 986 -46.43 10.21 -56.63
N ALA A 987 -45.43 9.42 -57.01
CA ALA A 987 -45.06 9.21 -58.42
C ALA A 987 -46.12 8.38 -59.14
#